data_AF-A0A969LUC1-F1
#
_entry.id   AF-A0A969LUC1-F1
#
_cell.length_a   1.000
_cell.length_b   1.000
_cell.length_c   1.000
_cell.angle_alpha   90.00
_cell.angle_beta   90.00
_cell.angle_gamma   90.00
#
_symmetry.space_group_name_H-M   'P 1'
#
loop_
_entity.id
_entity.type
_entity.pdbx_description
1 polymer ?
#
loop_
_entity_poly.entity_id
_entity_poly.type
_entity_poly.pdbx_seq_one_letter_code
_entity_poly.pdbx_strand_id
1 'polypeptide(L)'
;MTNLIRSFSSSDLYSENQILWSTDLTNDIWFDAHAIKREIEDKVSPPENLPETGKVISIMDLPKCNLHLIGQRVENGSPEAKTVSVLVKHTEEGSKDFTIWATGGVQIAVFSRRDWSFISGVAISTGVEQCQGGWIRLSATFSVENNDIYFGTSEGKNSRYVGENKKQFYVYAPQYEWSESSTSYIPTLSQISCHPGKVTSGGFHSTINLLALLEDLVTSYQGSQSFFSLFKVAFQGFQHSRFFTFGLKLLHRALKAGKLSIEECVVLQEGLIKNAKNISSKDLIKYLASFTTTLFNDELPWQALELFQQQIHLFTPQFKGLSNAQVEGKVLVQDFKESIETEEYEKVWFILNCSSSQQTITSFKEYLKASKFDTDKVRDFCNSPGNSELEFLLLDGLKKDDEVRLSNLGLSYQLLNLVDLDDENLENILISLSQLKSKGTIIKRQYCYSQTRFSCWEPVNNPSTEFAFTVPEFKKIYTVDPFTGEILESRDSFVMGEDCIIYRFSGYYVFYLLVGQWHGGKLSIFIPQLNLVVILRRSIGNFRQPKPHLEIFEKFKKFALQNLEQFLNYIGNSERKIAVSIGFYPNLGHFFWQSGSGIYHLIENALLAEVDCFIVGSKEFLKLEKIFPELDEKTVFRDLSFSDDAYLFKFCLTNHLFTFRPTTHCIVNKYAHRVQQASRALCGTDFVEKLETLKRERWPLVWINLRSHNKVWTDQVSGFINIINELGQSWKNIGIVFDGWVDCEDIMLAIVAGLNEEIMCFPTLGCKLHESIVWAAYVDTYISVIGSGLVLTSWLNDKPGIAFGDKRHRHQSCFWSYAKEQSIPPIFLNDSEIVDHTDRFYSDYDIDWRILFRKISDILNTSIVRN
;
A
#
# COMPACT_ATOMS: atom_id res chain seq x y z
N MET A 1 -47.40 4.56 19.10
CA MET A 1 -45.98 4.91 18.84
C MET A 1 -45.04 3.71 18.83
N THR A 2 -45.26 2.65 19.63
CA THR A 2 -44.55 1.35 19.49
C THR A 2 -45.11 0.44 18.38
N ASN A 3 -46.16 0.87 17.67
CA ASN A 3 -46.73 0.18 16.50
C ASN A 3 -46.53 0.95 15.17
N LEU A 4 -45.62 1.94 15.13
CA LEU A 4 -45.25 2.65 13.89
C LEU A 4 -43.94 2.10 13.27
N ILE A 5 -43.37 1.03 13.84
CA ILE A 5 -42.03 0.48 13.50
C ILE A 5 -42.15 -0.95 12.91
N ARG A 6 -43.29 -1.32 12.30
CA ARG A 6 -43.46 -2.68 11.73
C ARG A 6 -43.98 -2.75 10.28
N SER A 7 -43.77 -1.71 9.48
CA SER A 7 -44.04 -1.78 8.03
C SER A 7 -42.92 -1.13 7.22
N PHE A 8 -41.77 -1.79 7.17
CA PHE A 8 -40.84 -1.70 6.05
C PHE A 8 -40.34 -3.12 5.76
N SER A 9 -41.22 -3.94 5.19
CA SER A 9 -40.81 -5.12 4.44
C SER A 9 -40.51 -4.67 3.01
N SER A 10 -39.25 -4.87 2.63
CA SER A 10 -38.75 -5.08 1.27
C SER A 10 -39.83 -5.19 0.18
N SER A 11 -39.94 -4.17 -0.66
CA SER A 11 -40.20 -4.19 -2.12
C SER A 11 -40.68 -2.81 -2.55
N ASP A 12 -40.26 -2.41 -3.73
CA ASP A 12 -40.82 -1.32 -4.54
C ASP A 12 -40.44 0.12 -4.13
N LEU A 13 -39.27 0.54 -4.63
CA LEU A 13 -39.02 1.87 -5.21
C LEU A 13 -37.84 1.76 -6.20
N TYR A 14 -37.95 0.84 -7.17
CA TYR A 14 -37.11 0.85 -8.38
C TYR A 14 -37.89 1.55 -9.48
N SER A 15 -37.64 2.85 -9.66
CA SER A 15 -38.03 3.56 -10.88
C SER A 15 -36.76 3.92 -11.66
N GLU A 16 -36.60 3.16 -12.74
CA GLU A 16 -36.17 3.58 -14.08
C GLU A 16 -34.80 4.25 -14.27
N ASN A 17 -33.91 3.48 -14.92
CA ASN A 17 -32.63 3.86 -15.52
C ASN A 17 -31.57 4.27 -14.48
N GLN A 18 -30.33 3.80 -14.53
CA GLN A 18 -29.31 4.48 -15.32
C GLN A 18 -27.94 3.82 -15.01
N ILE A 19 -27.18 3.45 -16.05
CA ILE A 19 -25.81 4.00 -16.12
C ILE A 19 -26.02 5.50 -15.95
N LEU A 20 -25.58 6.09 -14.82
CA LEU A 20 -25.75 7.53 -14.54
C LEU A 20 -25.51 8.26 -15.85
N TRP A 21 -26.49 9.06 -16.29
CA TRP A 21 -26.67 9.65 -17.63
C TRP A 21 -25.55 10.59 -18.10
N SER A 22 -24.31 10.32 -17.72
CA SER A 22 -23.13 10.91 -18.29
C SER A 22 -22.79 10.12 -19.55
N THR A 23 -23.35 10.56 -20.67
CA THR A 23 -22.77 10.31 -22.00
C THR A 23 -21.33 10.82 -22.10
N ASP A 24 -20.93 11.67 -21.16
CA ASP A 24 -19.58 12.13 -20.94
C ASP A 24 -18.74 11.06 -20.21
N LEU A 25 -17.95 10.35 -21.02
CA LEU A 25 -16.92 9.39 -20.60
C LEU A 25 -15.75 10.03 -19.85
N THR A 26 -15.69 11.36 -19.70
CA THR A 26 -14.69 12.05 -18.86
C THR A 26 -15.08 12.11 -17.37
N ASN A 27 -16.32 11.77 -17.04
CA ASN A 27 -16.80 11.79 -15.67
C ASN A 27 -16.08 10.73 -14.81
N ASP A 28 -15.72 11.09 -13.57
CA ASP A 28 -15.03 10.24 -12.58
C ASP A 28 -15.78 8.93 -12.24
N ILE A 29 -17.06 8.82 -12.58
CA ILE A 29 -17.81 7.56 -12.48
C ILE A 29 -17.26 6.47 -13.40
N TRP A 30 -16.57 6.87 -14.48
CA TRP A 30 -15.80 6.00 -15.36
C TRP A 30 -14.36 5.89 -14.85
N PHE A 31 -13.93 4.66 -14.58
CA PHE A 31 -12.57 4.38 -14.15
C PHE A 31 -11.80 3.63 -15.23
N ASP A 32 -10.52 3.96 -15.34
CA ASP A 32 -9.60 3.32 -16.28
C ASP A 32 -9.18 1.96 -15.69
N ALA A 33 -9.63 0.87 -16.31
CA ALA A 33 -9.26 -0.49 -15.96
C ALA A 33 -8.21 -1.01 -16.96
N HIS A 34 -7.04 -1.41 -16.45
CA HIS A 34 -5.96 -1.99 -17.25
C HIS A 34 -5.36 -1.07 -18.34
N ALA A 35 -4.47 -0.15 -17.94
CA ALA A 35 -3.53 0.52 -18.84
C ALA A 35 -4.16 1.16 -20.11
N ILE A 36 -5.24 1.92 -19.94
CA ILE A 36 -5.84 2.74 -21.02
C ILE A 36 -5.49 4.20 -20.78
N LYS A 37 -5.44 4.99 -21.85
CA LYS A 37 -5.51 6.45 -21.76
C LYS A 37 -6.74 6.94 -22.54
N ARG A 38 -7.54 7.80 -21.88
CA ARG A 38 -8.66 8.54 -22.49
C ARG A 38 -8.15 9.89 -22.98
N GLU A 39 -8.46 10.24 -24.23
CA GLU A 39 -8.26 11.60 -24.75
C GLU A 39 -9.58 12.17 -25.26
N ILE A 40 -9.83 13.44 -24.94
CA ILE A 40 -10.95 14.19 -25.51
C ILE A 40 -10.59 14.59 -26.93
N GLU A 41 -11.49 14.35 -27.88
CA GLU A 41 -11.27 14.55 -29.32
C GLU A 41 -12.17 15.65 -29.88
N ASP A 42 -11.76 16.91 -29.68
CA ASP A 42 -12.55 18.08 -30.13
C ASP A 42 -12.71 18.16 -31.67
N LYS A 43 -11.89 17.43 -32.43
CA LYS A 43 -11.88 17.43 -33.90
C LYS A 43 -12.77 16.35 -34.52
N VAL A 44 -13.31 15.43 -33.71
CA VAL A 44 -14.15 14.33 -34.20
C VAL A 44 -15.60 14.69 -33.91
N SER A 45 -16.38 14.96 -34.95
CA SER A 45 -17.79 15.27 -34.79
C SER A 45 -18.55 14.05 -34.23
N PRO A 46 -19.41 14.23 -33.22
CA PRO A 46 -20.35 13.20 -32.79
C PRO A 46 -21.34 12.89 -33.93
N PRO A 47 -22.05 11.76 -33.89
CA PRO A 47 -23.06 11.46 -34.91
C PRO A 47 -24.19 12.51 -34.89
N GLU A 48 -24.69 12.89 -36.08
CA GLU A 48 -25.74 13.91 -36.23
C GLU A 48 -27.02 13.52 -35.48
N ASN A 49 -27.75 14.52 -34.95
CA ASN A 49 -29.00 14.40 -34.17
C ASN A 49 -28.86 13.98 -32.70
N LEU A 50 -27.67 14.10 -32.11
CA LEU A 50 -27.46 13.88 -30.68
C LEU A 50 -27.16 15.19 -29.94
N PRO A 51 -27.59 15.32 -28.67
CA PRO A 51 -27.35 16.52 -27.88
C PRO A 51 -25.84 16.80 -27.75
N GLU A 52 -25.44 18.07 -27.88
CA GLU A 52 -24.05 18.56 -27.83
C GLU A 52 -23.33 18.34 -26.48
N THR A 53 -23.97 17.68 -25.51
CA THR A 53 -23.46 17.56 -24.14
C THR A 53 -22.44 16.44 -23.95
N GLY A 54 -22.30 15.50 -24.90
CA GLY A 54 -21.28 14.45 -24.83
C GLY A 54 -19.95 14.87 -25.46
N LYS A 55 -18.85 14.37 -24.93
CA LYS A 55 -17.52 14.49 -25.54
C LYS A 55 -17.13 13.18 -26.23
N VAL A 56 -16.57 13.27 -27.44
CA VAL A 56 -15.96 12.12 -28.12
C VAL A 56 -14.65 11.79 -27.42
N ILE A 57 -14.51 10.53 -26.99
CA ILE A 57 -13.29 10.04 -26.33
C ILE A 57 -12.59 9.03 -27.23
N SER A 58 -11.28 9.19 -27.42
CA SER A 58 -10.45 8.12 -27.97
C SER A 58 -9.91 7.22 -26.86
N ILE A 59 -9.96 5.91 -27.12
CA ILE A 59 -9.30 4.90 -26.29
C ILE A 59 -7.94 4.60 -26.90
N MET A 60 -6.86 4.88 -26.16
CA MET A 60 -5.50 4.49 -26.52
C MET A 60 -5.02 3.32 -25.66
N ASP A 61 -4.42 2.35 -26.33
CA ASP A 61 -3.78 1.22 -25.67
C ASP A 61 -2.37 1.61 -25.21
N LEU A 62 -2.11 1.49 -23.91
CA LEU A 62 -0.76 1.63 -23.38
C LEU A 62 -0.03 0.27 -23.43
N PRO A 63 1.30 0.23 -23.57
CA PRO A 63 2.08 -0.99 -23.91
C PRO A 63 2.16 -2.08 -22.80
N LYS A 64 1.30 -2.06 -21.77
CA LYS A 64 1.50 -2.82 -20.52
C LYS A 64 0.53 -3.97 -20.24
N CYS A 65 -0.56 -4.16 -20.99
CA CYS A 65 -1.55 -5.21 -20.69
C CYS A 65 -2.26 -5.74 -21.97
N ASN A 66 -2.80 -6.97 -21.90
CA ASN A 66 -3.57 -7.61 -22.99
C ASN A 66 -5.05 -7.15 -23.05
N LEU A 67 -5.49 -6.37 -22.07
CA LEU A 67 -6.86 -5.86 -21.96
C LEU A 67 -6.77 -4.35 -21.68
N HIS A 68 -7.58 -3.56 -22.38
CA HIS A 68 -7.70 -2.12 -22.16
C HIS A 68 -9.17 -1.79 -22.03
N LEU A 69 -9.63 -1.49 -20.82
CA LEU A 69 -11.04 -1.37 -20.47
C LEU A 69 -11.33 -0.01 -19.80
N ILE A 70 -12.39 0.67 -20.22
CA ILE A 70 -13.02 1.74 -19.44
C ILE A 70 -14.25 1.15 -18.74
N GLY A 71 -14.32 1.24 -17.42
CA GLY A 71 -15.34 0.60 -16.60
C GLY A 71 -16.26 1.58 -15.89
N GLN A 72 -17.50 1.19 -15.65
CA GLN A 72 -18.41 1.86 -14.73
C GLN A 72 -19.13 0.84 -13.85
N ARG A 73 -19.21 1.13 -12.55
CA ARG A 73 -19.95 0.29 -11.61
C ARG A 73 -21.45 0.42 -11.81
N VAL A 74 -22.10 -0.71 -12.09
CA VAL A 74 -23.55 -0.81 -12.23
C VAL A 74 -24.07 -1.65 -11.06
N GLU A 75 -24.88 -1.06 -10.18
CA GLU A 75 -25.52 -1.82 -9.09
C GLU A 75 -26.61 -2.72 -9.69
N ASN A 76 -26.39 -4.04 -9.59
CA ASN A 76 -27.28 -5.02 -10.16
C ASN A 76 -27.77 -6.00 -9.09
N GLY A 77 -29.08 -5.99 -8.84
CA GLY A 77 -29.75 -6.94 -7.95
C GLY A 77 -30.72 -7.91 -8.64
N SER A 78 -30.83 -7.93 -9.98
CA SER A 78 -31.83 -8.74 -10.68
C SER A 78 -31.24 -9.53 -11.88
N PRO A 79 -31.64 -10.80 -12.07
CA PRO A 79 -31.21 -11.67 -13.18
C PRO A 79 -31.89 -11.36 -14.53
N GLU A 80 -32.66 -10.29 -14.64
CA GLU A 80 -33.32 -9.90 -15.90
C GLU A 80 -32.32 -9.59 -17.02
N ALA A 81 -32.75 -9.82 -18.27
CA ALA A 81 -31.99 -9.51 -19.48
C ALA A 81 -31.92 -8.00 -19.72
N LYS A 82 -30.75 -7.51 -20.11
CA LYS A 82 -30.46 -6.08 -20.22
C LYS A 82 -29.60 -5.80 -21.42
N THR A 83 -29.81 -4.65 -22.04
CA THR A 83 -29.07 -4.23 -23.22
C THR A 83 -28.08 -3.13 -22.86
N VAL A 84 -26.81 -3.34 -23.19
CA VAL A 84 -25.82 -2.27 -23.22
C VAL A 84 -25.59 -1.85 -24.66
N SER A 85 -25.58 -0.55 -24.93
CA SER A 85 -25.36 0.04 -26.24
C SER A 85 -24.24 1.08 -26.18
N VAL A 86 -23.45 1.23 -27.25
CA VAL A 86 -22.40 2.25 -27.34
C VAL A 86 -22.15 2.63 -28.79
N LEU A 87 -21.89 3.91 -29.05
CA LEU A 87 -21.45 4.36 -30.36
C LEU A 87 -19.93 4.27 -30.45
N VAL A 88 -19.46 3.62 -31.50
CA VAL A 88 -18.05 3.45 -31.79
C VAL A 88 -17.75 3.88 -33.22
N LYS A 89 -16.54 4.41 -33.41
CA LYS A 89 -16.00 4.71 -34.73
C LYS A 89 -14.55 4.27 -34.75
N HIS A 90 -14.15 3.54 -35.79
CA HIS A 90 -12.76 3.12 -35.92
C HIS A 90 -11.86 4.34 -36.20
N THR A 91 -10.63 4.23 -35.74
CA THR A 91 -9.52 5.11 -36.12
C THR A 91 -8.77 4.50 -37.31
N GLU A 92 -7.95 5.26 -38.03
CA GLU A 92 -7.08 4.67 -39.07
C GLU A 92 -5.95 3.83 -38.45
N GLU A 93 -5.54 4.18 -37.24
CA GLU A 93 -4.36 3.61 -36.56
C GLU A 93 -4.65 2.33 -35.76
N GLY A 94 -5.91 2.08 -35.41
CA GLY A 94 -6.25 0.97 -34.53
C GLY A 94 -6.27 -0.38 -35.25
N SER A 95 -6.01 -1.44 -34.49
CA SER A 95 -5.86 -2.80 -35.00
C SER A 95 -6.70 -3.83 -34.26
N LYS A 96 -7.35 -3.45 -33.16
CA LYS A 96 -8.10 -4.36 -32.29
C LYS A 96 -9.59 -4.38 -32.57
N ASP A 97 -10.24 -5.43 -32.06
CA ASP A 97 -11.68 -5.61 -32.02
C ASP A 97 -12.27 -4.90 -30.79
N PHE A 98 -13.54 -4.50 -30.90
CA PHE A 98 -14.24 -3.80 -29.81
C PHE A 98 -14.90 -4.81 -28.89
N THR A 99 -14.83 -4.61 -27.58
CA THR A 99 -15.39 -5.55 -26.61
C THR A 99 -16.19 -4.88 -25.51
N ILE A 100 -17.23 -5.59 -25.08
CA ILE A 100 -18.07 -5.28 -23.94
C ILE A 100 -17.91 -6.40 -22.91
N TRP A 101 -17.60 -6.06 -21.65
CA TRP A 101 -17.40 -7.02 -20.56
C TRP A 101 -18.24 -6.68 -19.33
N ALA A 102 -18.41 -7.69 -18.48
CA ALA A 102 -18.82 -7.55 -17.10
C ALA A 102 -17.68 -7.95 -16.14
N THR A 103 -17.66 -7.40 -14.92
CA THR A 103 -16.87 -7.91 -13.76
C THR A 103 -16.96 -9.43 -13.62
N GLY A 104 -15.88 -10.03 -13.10
CA GLY A 104 -15.70 -11.50 -13.10
C GLY A 104 -15.08 -12.03 -14.39
N GLY A 105 -14.70 -11.15 -15.32
CA GLY A 105 -14.06 -11.53 -16.59
C GLY A 105 -15.04 -12.09 -17.61
N VAL A 106 -16.33 -11.80 -17.46
CA VAL A 106 -17.37 -12.29 -18.37
C VAL A 106 -17.37 -11.41 -19.63
N GLN A 107 -16.94 -11.98 -20.75
CA GLN A 107 -16.99 -11.33 -22.05
C GLN A 107 -18.43 -11.34 -22.56
N ILE A 108 -19.10 -10.17 -22.54
CA ILE A 108 -20.48 -10.03 -23.00
C ILE A 108 -20.53 -10.14 -24.53
N ALA A 109 -19.76 -9.30 -25.24
CA ALA A 109 -19.71 -9.32 -26.69
C ALA A 109 -18.40 -8.76 -27.26
N VAL A 110 -17.87 -9.40 -28.30
CA VAL A 110 -16.75 -8.94 -29.13
C VAL A 110 -17.28 -8.66 -30.52
N PHE A 111 -16.93 -7.50 -31.07
CA PHE A 111 -17.27 -7.08 -32.42
C PHE A 111 -16.02 -6.87 -33.25
N SER A 112 -16.00 -7.51 -34.43
CA SER A 112 -14.93 -7.40 -35.42
C SER A 112 -14.73 -5.96 -35.85
N ARG A 113 -13.51 -5.44 -35.81
CA ARG A 113 -13.24 -4.10 -36.36
C ARG A 113 -13.49 -4.02 -37.87
N ARG A 114 -13.31 -5.14 -38.59
CA ARG A 114 -13.33 -5.17 -40.06
C ARG A 114 -14.73 -4.92 -40.62
N ASP A 115 -15.74 -5.47 -39.96
CA ASP A 115 -17.12 -5.49 -40.46
C ASP A 115 -18.16 -5.36 -39.35
N TRP A 116 -17.74 -5.18 -38.09
CA TRP A 116 -18.58 -5.05 -36.89
C TRP A 116 -19.44 -6.26 -36.60
N SER A 117 -19.14 -7.39 -37.25
CA SER A 117 -19.80 -8.66 -36.95
C SER A 117 -19.48 -9.11 -35.52
N PHE A 118 -20.46 -9.72 -34.86
CA PHE A 118 -20.26 -10.36 -33.57
C PHE A 118 -19.34 -11.58 -33.72
N ILE A 119 -18.27 -11.62 -32.92
CA ILE A 119 -17.25 -12.69 -32.96
C ILE A 119 -17.50 -13.71 -31.83
N SER A 120 -17.65 -13.24 -30.59
CA SER A 120 -17.75 -14.09 -29.40
C SER A 120 -18.34 -13.35 -28.21
N GLY A 121 -18.84 -14.09 -27.22
CA GLY A 121 -19.36 -13.55 -25.96
C GLY A 121 -20.60 -14.31 -25.49
N VAL A 122 -21.09 -13.95 -24.30
CA VAL A 122 -22.28 -14.56 -23.67
C VAL A 122 -23.58 -13.78 -23.91
N ALA A 123 -23.55 -12.77 -24.79
CA ALA A 123 -24.74 -12.00 -25.11
C ALA A 123 -25.86 -12.90 -25.66
N ILE A 124 -27.07 -12.71 -25.12
CA ILE A 124 -28.33 -13.32 -25.56
C ILE A 124 -28.64 -12.87 -27.00
N SER A 125 -28.41 -11.59 -27.28
CA SER A 125 -28.54 -11.00 -28.61
C SER A 125 -27.55 -9.85 -28.78
N THR A 126 -27.20 -9.54 -30.02
CA THR A 126 -26.37 -8.38 -30.36
C THR A 126 -26.99 -7.58 -31.50
N GLY A 127 -26.68 -6.29 -31.55
CA GLY A 127 -27.16 -5.35 -32.56
C GLY A 127 -26.02 -4.52 -33.12
N VAL A 128 -26.06 -4.27 -34.42
CA VAL A 128 -25.10 -3.42 -35.15
C VAL A 128 -25.90 -2.49 -36.05
N GLU A 129 -25.86 -1.19 -35.77
CA GLU A 129 -26.59 -0.17 -36.53
C GLU A 129 -25.61 0.87 -37.07
N GLN A 130 -25.63 1.09 -38.38
CA GLN A 130 -24.81 2.11 -39.03
C GLN A 130 -25.42 3.50 -38.79
N CYS A 131 -24.61 4.40 -38.26
CA CYS A 131 -24.96 5.79 -38.02
C CYS A 131 -24.23 6.71 -39.02
N GLN A 132 -24.68 7.96 -39.12
CA GLN A 132 -24.03 8.94 -39.99
C GLN A 132 -22.61 9.26 -39.51
N GLY A 133 -21.76 9.73 -40.44
CA GLY A 133 -20.38 10.11 -40.13
C GLY A 133 -19.44 8.91 -39.85
N GLY A 134 -19.83 7.69 -40.23
CA GLY A 134 -19.03 6.47 -40.04
C GLY A 134 -19.08 5.91 -38.61
N TRP A 135 -20.01 6.41 -37.79
CA TRP A 135 -20.30 5.87 -36.46
C TRP A 135 -21.13 4.59 -36.56
N ILE A 136 -20.95 3.69 -35.60
CA ILE A 136 -21.66 2.42 -35.53
C ILE A 136 -22.13 2.24 -34.10
N ARG A 137 -23.41 1.93 -33.94
CA ARG A 137 -23.98 1.55 -32.65
C ARG A 137 -23.84 0.05 -32.48
N LEU A 138 -23.15 -0.34 -31.41
CA LEU A 138 -23.02 -1.72 -30.99
C LEU A 138 -23.87 -1.94 -29.75
N SER A 139 -24.70 -2.97 -29.77
CA SER A 139 -25.58 -3.35 -28.66
C SER A 139 -25.40 -4.81 -28.31
N ALA A 140 -25.45 -5.13 -27.02
CA ALA A 140 -25.42 -6.50 -26.51
C ALA A 140 -26.39 -6.68 -25.36
N THR A 141 -27.30 -7.65 -25.49
CA THR A 141 -28.25 -8.05 -24.46
C THR A 141 -27.68 -9.20 -23.65
N PHE A 142 -27.69 -9.14 -22.32
CA PHE A 142 -27.12 -10.18 -21.45
C PHE A 142 -27.87 -10.30 -20.12
N SER A 143 -27.68 -11.43 -19.42
CA SER A 143 -28.18 -11.68 -18.07
C SER A 143 -27.01 -12.23 -17.24
N VAL A 144 -26.42 -11.39 -16.40
CA VAL A 144 -25.30 -11.75 -15.51
C VAL A 144 -25.57 -11.11 -14.14
N GLU A 145 -25.43 -11.89 -13.06
CA GLU A 145 -25.62 -11.41 -11.69
C GLU A 145 -24.41 -10.62 -11.20
N ASN A 146 -24.68 -9.41 -10.67
CA ASN A 146 -23.71 -8.34 -10.43
C ASN A 146 -22.97 -7.91 -11.70
N ASN A 147 -22.16 -6.86 -11.62
CA ASN A 147 -20.94 -6.63 -12.41
C ASN A 147 -20.90 -5.31 -13.17
N ASP A 148 -19.85 -4.52 -12.86
CA ASP A 148 -19.44 -3.32 -13.57
C ASP A 148 -19.38 -3.60 -15.08
N ILE A 149 -19.75 -2.62 -15.90
CA ILE A 149 -19.71 -2.73 -17.36
C ILE A 149 -18.44 -2.08 -17.87
N TYR A 150 -17.73 -2.81 -18.73
CA TYR A 150 -16.51 -2.33 -19.33
C TYR A 150 -16.64 -2.27 -20.85
N PHE A 151 -16.10 -1.20 -21.44
CA PHE A 151 -15.89 -1.07 -22.87
C PHE A 151 -14.40 -1.07 -23.16
N GLY A 152 -13.97 -1.66 -24.25
CA GLY A 152 -12.56 -1.61 -24.55
C GLY A 152 -12.16 -2.43 -25.74
N THR A 153 -10.92 -2.91 -25.69
CA THR A 153 -10.31 -3.62 -26.80
C THR A 153 -9.94 -5.04 -26.38
N SER A 154 -10.16 -6.00 -27.28
CA SER A 154 -9.64 -7.36 -27.14
C SER A 154 -8.87 -7.77 -28.37
N GLU A 155 -7.95 -8.71 -28.19
CA GLU A 155 -7.42 -9.47 -29.31
C GLU A 155 -8.50 -10.44 -29.80
N GLY A 156 -8.91 -10.27 -31.06
CA GLY A 156 -9.67 -11.31 -31.75
C GLY A 156 -8.81 -12.57 -31.90
N LYS A 157 -9.44 -13.70 -32.24
CA LYS A 157 -8.77 -15.00 -32.45
C LYS A 157 -7.56 -14.95 -33.42
N ASN A 158 -7.42 -13.89 -34.21
CA ASN A 158 -6.43 -13.75 -35.28
C ASN A 158 -5.55 -12.48 -35.19
N SER A 159 -5.58 -11.69 -34.11
CA SER A 159 -4.73 -10.49 -33.95
C SER A 159 -3.58 -10.74 -32.97
N ARG A 160 -2.36 -10.31 -33.28
CA ARG A 160 -1.21 -10.31 -32.35
C ARG A 160 -1.02 -8.91 -31.75
N TYR A 161 -0.83 -8.83 -30.44
CA TYR A 161 -0.47 -7.61 -29.71
C TYR A 161 0.85 -7.00 -30.19
N VAL A 162 0.88 -5.70 -30.46
CA VAL A 162 2.12 -4.94 -30.73
C VAL A 162 2.29 -3.68 -29.87
N GLY A 163 1.40 -3.43 -28.89
CA GLY A 163 1.56 -2.38 -27.87
C GLY A 163 1.89 -1.00 -28.43
N GLU A 164 1.00 -0.39 -29.21
CA GLU A 164 1.42 0.64 -30.16
C GLU A 164 1.26 2.11 -29.69
N ASN A 165 0.78 2.42 -28.48
CA ASN A 165 0.41 3.80 -28.10
C ASN A 165 -0.52 4.46 -29.13
N LYS A 166 -1.35 3.66 -29.81
CA LYS A 166 -2.23 4.09 -30.89
C LYS A 166 -3.68 4.16 -30.43
N LYS A 167 -4.42 5.11 -31.00
CA LYS A 167 -5.86 5.24 -30.82
C LYS A 167 -6.55 4.06 -31.47
N GLN A 168 -7.37 3.32 -30.72
CA GLN A 168 -8.07 2.14 -31.24
C GLN A 168 -9.45 2.49 -31.76
N PHE A 169 -10.23 3.22 -30.96
CA PHE A 169 -11.61 3.58 -31.26
C PHE A 169 -11.92 4.97 -30.72
N TYR A 170 -12.82 5.67 -31.39
CA TYR A 170 -13.61 6.72 -30.81
C TYR A 170 -14.85 6.10 -30.19
N VAL A 171 -15.19 6.52 -28.97
CA VAL A 171 -16.35 6.05 -28.22
C VAL A 171 -17.19 7.25 -27.83
N TYR A 172 -18.50 7.09 -27.95
CA TYR A 172 -19.46 8.12 -27.61
C TYR A 172 -20.69 7.52 -26.93
N ALA A 173 -21.16 8.20 -25.87
CA ALA A 173 -22.46 8.01 -25.24
C ALA A 173 -22.90 6.54 -25.01
N PRO A 174 -22.19 5.77 -24.16
CA PRO A 174 -22.67 4.45 -23.76
C PRO A 174 -24.02 4.54 -23.02
N GLN A 175 -24.87 3.53 -23.21
CA GLN A 175 -26.22 3.43 -22.67
C GLN A 175 -26.45 2.03 -22.10
N TYR A 176 -27.27 1.94 -21.05
CA TYR A 176 -27.68 0.69 -20.43
C TYR A 176 -29.18 0.69 -20.16
N GLU A 177 -29.86 -0.34 -20.65
CA GLU A 177 -31.30 -0.44 -20.74
C GLU A 177 -31.77 -1.74 -20.09
N TRP A 178 -32.81 -1.66 -19.25
CA TRP A 178 -33.46 -2.82 -18.63
C TRP A 178 -34.50 -3.44 -19.57
N SER A 179 -34.07 -3.76 -20.79
CA SER A 179 -34.92 -4.35 -21.83
C SER A 179 -34.15 -5.39 -22.65
N GLU A 180 -34.89 -6.35 -23.20
CA GLU A 180 -34.35 -7.40 -24.11
C GLU A 180 -33.91 -6.86 -25.48
N SER A 181 -34.25 -5.60 -25.79
CA SER A 181 -33.89 -4.93 -27.03
C SER A 181 -33.42 -3.51 -26.77
N SER A 182 -32.53 -3.02 -27.62
CA SER A 182 -32.09 -1.63 -27.59
C SER A 182 -33.24 -0.69 -27.97
N THR A 183 -33.56 0.30 -27.15
CA THR A 183 -34.57 1.30 -27.54
C THR A 183 -33.97 2.36 -28.46
N SER A 184 -34.81 3.22 -29.06
CA SER A 184 -34.35 4.36 -29.87
C SER A 184 -33.32 5.17 -29.10
N TYR A 185 -32.11 5.30 -29.66
CA TYR A 185 -30.95 5.92 -29.01
C TYR A 185 -31.16 7.42 -28.68
N ILE A 186 -32.13 8.04 -29.34
CA ILE A 186 -32.52 9.43 -29.10
C ILE A 186 -33.71 9.42 -28.12
N PRO A 187 -33.52 9.72 -26.83
CA PRO A 187 -34.61 10.27 -26.05
C PRO A 187 -34.96 11.61 -26.70
N THR A 188 -36.02 11.63 -27.50
CA THR A 188 -36.53 12.92 -28.00
C THR A 188 -36.92 13.75 -26.79
N LEU A 189 -36.61 15.06 -26.78
CA LEU A 189 -37.03 15.98 -25.71
C LEU A 189 -38.54 15.86 -25.40
N SER A 190 -39.35 15.40 -26.37
CA SER A 190 -40.77 15.10 -26.23
C SER A 190 -41.12 13.83 -25.43
N GLN A 191 -40.19 12.90 -25.22
CA GLN A 191 -40.38 11.71 -24.37
C GLN A 191 -40.10 12.00 -22.88
N ILE A 192 -39.64 13.21 -22.55
CA ILE A 192 -39.44 13.68 -21.16
C ILE A 192 -40.76 14.23 -20.57
N SER A 193 -41.82 14.42 -21.37
CA SER A 193 -43.13 14.80 -20.84
C SER A 193 -43.95 13.58 -20.43
N CYS A 194 -44.06 13.36 -19.11
CA CYS A 194 -44.92 12.35 -18.50
C CYS A 194 -46.37 12.45 -19.01
N HIS A 195 -46.99 11.31 -19.32
CA HIS A 195 -48.44 11.22 -19.47
C HIS A 195 -49.15 11.69 -18.17
N PRO A 196 -50.13 12.60 -18.24
CA PRO A 196 -50.89 13.01 -17.08
C PRO A 196 -51.97 11.97 -16.76
N GLY A 197 -51.57 10.89 -16.08
CA GLY A 197 -52.47 9.93 -15.44
C GLY A 197 -52.70 10.30 -13.98
N LYS A 198 -53.89 10.83 -13.67
CA LYS A 198 -54.50 11.05 -12.35
C LYS A 198 -53.56 11.15 -11.13
N VAL A 199 -53.30 12.39 -10.74
CA VAL A 199 -52.77 12.79 -9.43
C VAL A 199 -53.75 12.38 -8.32
N THR A 200 -53.30 11.50 -7.43
CA THR A 200 -53.73 11.51 -6.02
C THR A 200 -52.50 11.72 -5.15
N SER A 201 -52.66 12.63 -4.19
CA SER A 201 -51.67 13.17 -3.26
C SER A 201 -50.72 12.15 -2.62
N GLY A 202 -49.41 12.39 -2.75
CA GLY A 202 -48.41 11.88 -1.81
C GLY A 202 -47.05 11.52 -2.42
N GLY A 203 -45.99 12.23 -2.02
CA GLY A 203 -44.61 11.76 -2.13
C GLY A 203 -43.72 12.52 -3.11
N PHE A 204 -42.75 13.26 -2.58
CA PHE A 204 -41.60 13.80 -3.34
C PHE A 204 -40.94 12.67 -4.15
N HIS A 205 -40.83 12.84 -5.47
CA HIS A 205 -40.08 11.93 -6.36
C HIS A 205 -38.68 12.47 -6.67
N SER A 206 -37.70 11.55 -6.61
CA SER A 206 -36.33 11.55 -7.16
C SER A 206 -35.20 12.30 -6.41
N THR A 207 -34.36 11.52 -5.74
CA THR A 207 -33.10 11.91 -5.08
C THR A 207 -32.00 12.35 -6.07
N ILE A 208 -32.07 11.90 -7.33
CA ILE A 208 -31.08 12.23 -8.38
C ILE A 208 -31.24 13.69 -8.84
N ASN A 209 -32.49 14.15 -9.00
CA ASN A 209 -32.78 15.55 -9.33
C ASN A 209 -32.30 16.48 -8.22
N LEU A 210 -32.32 16.04 -6.95
CA LEU A 210 -31.80 16.85 -5.84
C LEU A 210 -30.28 17.05 -5.94
N LEU A 211 -29.51 16.05 -6.37
CA LEU A 211 -28.04 16.15 -6.45
C LEU A 211 -27.57 17.08 -7.58
N ALA A 212 -28.15 16.93 -8.78
CA ALA A 212 -27.86 17.81 -9.91
C ALA A 212 -28.32 19.24 -9.63
N LEU A 213 -29.51 19.41 -9.02
CA LEU A 213 -30.02 20.70 -8.58
C LEU A 213 -29.09 21.35 -7.55
N LEU A 214 -28.53 20.58 -6.61
CA LEU A 214 -27.60 21.08 -5.61
C LEU A 214 -26.26 21.51 -6.23
N GLU A 215 -25.74 20.81 -7.24
CA GLU A 215 -24.53 21.23 -7.99
C GLU A 215 -24.78 22.51 -8.81
N ASP A 216 -25.91 22.57 -9.51
CA ASP A 216 -26.34 23.77 -10.23
C ASP A 216 -26.56 24.95 -9.27
N LEU A 217 -27.09 24.70 -8.08
CA LEU A 217 -27.26 25.73 -7.05
C LEU A 217 -25.91 26.24 -6.53
N VAL A 218 -24.92 25.38 -6.28
CA VAL A 218 -23.56 25.81 -5.88
C VAL A 218 -22.95 26.75 -6.92
N THR A 219 -23.19 26.49 -8.20
CA THR A 219 -22.59 27.26 -9.30
C THR A 219 -23.39 28.51 -9.68
N SER A 220 -24.72 28.48 -9.60
CA SER A 220 -25.60 29.57 -10.10
C SER A 220 -26.13 30.52 -9.02
N TYR A 221 -26.20 30.11 -7.75
CA TYR A 221 -26.90 30.87 -6.72
C TYR A 221 -26.05 32.00 -6.12
N GLN A 222 -26.57 33.23 -6.03
CA GLN A 222 -25.79 34.41 -5.60
C GLN A 222 -25.98 34.84 -4.13
N GLY A 223 -26.92 34.26 -3.36
CA GLY A 223 -27.13 34.62 -1.95
C GLY A 223 -26.54 33.60 -0.96
N SER A 224 -25.97 34.03 0.17
CA SER A 224 -25.33 33.12 1.15
C SER A 224 -26.30 32.55 2.21
N GLN A 225 -27.18 33.37 2.80
CA GLN A 225 -28.03 32.93 3.94
C GLN A 225 -29.08 31.86 3.59
N SER A 226 -29.71 31.96 2.42
CA SER A 226 -30.65 30.96 1.92
C SER A 226 -29.95 29.67 1.48
N PHE A 227 -28.67 29.76 1.14
CA PHE A 227 -27.86 28.64 0.66
C PHE A 227 -27.53 27.66 1.80
N PHE A 228 -27.08 28.17 2.95
CA PHE A 228 -26.82 27.37 4.15
C PHE A 228 -28.06 26.60 4.64
N SER A 229 -29.21 27.28 4.68
CA SER A 229 -30.48 26.68 5.13
C SER A 229 -30.93 25.53 4.22
N LEU A 230 -30.72 25.68 2.91
CA LEU A 230 -31.05 24.65 1.93
C LEU A 230 -30.17 23.40 2.09
N PHE A 231 -28.86 23.59 2.29
CA PHE A 231 -27.92 22.50 2.55
C PHE A 231 -28.23 21.76 3.84
N LYS A 232 -28.61 22.49 4.89
CA LYS A 232 -28.97 21.89 6.18
C LYS A 232 -30.15 20.93 6.06
N VAL A 233 -31.15 21.30 5.25
CA VAL A 233 -32.31 20.43 4.97
C VAL A 233 -31.91 19.26 4.08
N ALA A 234 -31.13 19.50 3.03
CA ALA A 234 -30.67 18.44 2.12
C ALA A 234 -29.87 17.34 2.84
N PHE A 235 -28.97 17.73 3.76
CA PHE A 235 -28.11 16.79 4.48
C PHE A 235 -28.78 16.04 5.62
N GLN A 236 -29.95 16.48 6.10
CA GLN A 236 -30.77 15.70 7.03
C GLN A 236 -31.27 14.39 6.41
N GLY A 237 -31.34 14.30 5.08
CA GLY A 237 -31.73 13.08 4.36
C GLY A 237 -30.59 12.11 4.05
N PHE A 238 -29.32 12.49 4.25
CA PHE A 238 -28.17 11.70 3.80
C PHE A 238 -27.78 10.64 4.85
N GLN A 239 -28.32 9.42 4.72
CA GLN A 239 -28.00 8.29 5.61
C GLN A 239 -27.03 7.26 5.00
N HIS A 240 -26.69 7.37 3.71
CA HIS A 240 -25.86 6.39 2.99
C HIS A 240 -24.45 6.93 2.72
N SER A 241 -23.45 6.04 2.72
CA SER A 241 -22.02 6.36 2.53
C SER A 241 -21.71 7.14 1.24
N ARG A 242 -22.42 6.85 0.15
CA ARG A 242 -22.28 7.56 -1.13
C ARG A 242 -22.72 9.02 -1.03
N PHE A 243 -23.83 9.30 -0.33
CA PHE A 243 -24.34 10.66 -0.16
C PHE A 243 -23.47 11.49 0.77
N PHE A 244 -22.82 10.86 1.74
CA PHE A 244 -21.86 11.54 2.60
C PHE A 244 -20.64 12.03 1.82
N THR A 245 -20.04 11.16 1.00
CA THR A 245 -18.90 11.51 0.15
C THR A 245 -19.26 12.66 -0.80
N PHE A 246 -20.45 12.59 -1.40
CA PHE A 246 -20.97 13.67 -2.26
C PHE A 246 -21.23 14.95 -1.48
N GLY A 247 -21.92 14.87 -0.33
CA GLY A 247 -22.25 16.03 0.51
C GLY A 247 -21.01 16.78 0.95
N LEU A 248 -19.95 16.07 1.29
CA LEU A 248 -18.66 16.69 1.61
C LEU A 248 -17.97 17.31 0.38
N LYS A 249 -18.05 16.70 -0.81
CA LYS A 249 -17.50 17.28 -2.06
C LYS A 249 -18.25 18.58 -2.40
N LEU A 250 -19.55 18.58 -2.18
CA LEU A 250 -20.43 19.71 -2.39
C LEU A 250 -20.14 20.84 -1.40
N LEU A 251 -19.93 20.52 -0.12
CA LEU A 251 -19.46 21.47 0.89
C LEU A 251 -18.11 22.08 0.50
N HIS A 252 -17.18 21.26 0.02
CA HIS A 252 -15.88 21.73 -0.45
C HIS A 252 -16.01 22.75 -1.59
N ARG A 253 -16.79 22.43 -2.62
CA ARG A 253 -17.03 23.33 -3.76
C ARG A 253 -17.73 24.61 -3.33
N ALA A 254 -18.73 24.52 -2.45
CA ALA A 254 -19.45 25.67 -1.92
C ALA A 254 -18.53 26.60 -1.12
N LEU A 255 -17.65 26.03 -0.28
CA LEU A 255 -16.63 26.79 0.44
C LEU A 255 -15.64 27.47 -0.52
N LYS A 256 -15.12 26.74 -1.52
CA LYS A 256 -14.21 27.28 -2.55
C LYS A 256 -14.85 28.39 -3.39
N ALA A 257 -16.15 28.31 -3.62
CA ALA A 257 -16.93 29.33 -4.33
C ALA A 257 -17.33 30.53 -3.43
N GLY A 258 -16.91 30.57 -2.16
CA GLY A 258 -17.27 31.61 -1.20
C GLY A 258 -18.76 31.63 -0.84
N LYS A 259 -19.48 30.51 -1.05
CA LYS A 259 -20.93 30.39 -0.82
C LYS A 259 -21.28 29.96 0.60
N LEU A 260 -20.33 29.34 1.29
CA LEU A 260 -20.42 29.00 2.71
C LEU A 260 -19.24 29.64 3.43
N SER A 261 -19.50 30.19 4.62
CA SER A 261 -18.43 30.44 5.58
C SER A 261 -17.87 29.12 6.10
N ILE A 262 -16.72 29.17 6.76
CA ILE A 262 -16.14 27.97 7.39
C ILE A 262 -17.04 27.46 8.49
N GLU A 263 -17.57 28.34 9.34
CA GLU A 263 -18.48 28.00 10.42
C GLU A 263 -19.73 27.30 9.89
N GLU A 264 -20.27 27.78 8.76
CA GLU A 264 -21.37 27.14 8.05
C GLU A 264 -20.99 25.76 7.51
N CYS A 265 -19.80 25.63 6.93
CA CYS A 265 -19.28 24.36 6.44
C CYS A 265 -19.11 23.33 7.57
N VAL A 266 -18.56 23.74 8.72
CA VAL A 266 -18.43 22.93 9.94
C VAL A 266 -19.80 22.43 10.39
N VAL A 267 -20.77 23.33 10.54
CA VAL A 267 -22.11 22.95 11.04
C VAL A 267 -22.80 21.96 10.11
N LEU A 268 -22.67 22.14 8.80
CA LEU A 268 -23.23 21.22 7.81
C LEU A 268 -22.50 19.88 7.80
N GLN A 269 -21.18 19.90 7.96
CA GLN A 269 -20.37 18.70 8.08
C GLN A 269 -20.68 17.91 9.35
N GLU A 270 -20.87 18.58 10.49
CA GLU A 270 -21.34 17.93 11.72
C GLU A 270 -22.66 17.21 11.49
N GLY A 271 -23.59 17.86 10.78
CA GLY A 271 -24.87 17.28 10.39
C GLY A 271 -24.67 16.01 9.56
N LEU A 272 -23.80 16.07 8.55
CA LEU A 272 -23.45 14.92 7.71
C LEU A 272 -22.83 13.77 8.54
N ILE A 273 -21.89 14.07 9.43
CA ILE A 273 -21.22 13.06 10.27
C ILE A 273 -22.22 12.41 11.23
N LYS A 274 -23.09 13.21 11.87
CA LYS A 274 -24.14 12.70 12.77
C LYS A 274 -25.15 11.80 12.05
N ASN A 275 -25.39 12.03 10.75
CA ASN A 275 -26.33 11.24 9.94
C ASN A 275 -25.68 10.01 9.28
N ALA A 276 -24.35 9.97 9.17
CA ALA A 276 -23.57 8.91 8.53
C ALA A 276 -23.38 7.67 9.43
N LYS A 277 -24.47 7.04 9.88
CA LYS A 277 -24.43 5.89 10.81
C LYS A 277 -23.75 4.63 10.27
N ASN A 278 -23.49 4.54 8.96
CA ASN A 278 -23.01 3.33 8.27
C ASN A 278 -21.67 3.52 7.53
N ILE A 279 -20.89 4.56 7.83
CA ILE A 279 -19.59 4.78 7.18
C ILE A 279 -18.49 4.16 8.02
N SER A 280 -17.61 3.38 7.39
CA SER A 280 -16.46 2.83 8.09
C SER A 280 -15.54 3.97 8.55
N SER A 281 -14.98 3.87 9.77
CA SER A 281 -14.02 4.85 10.28
C SER A 281 -12.87 5.09 9.30
N LYS A 282 -12.47 4.06 8.54
CA LYS A 282 -11.42 4.12 7.51
C LYS A 282 -11.81 5.05 6.36
N ASP A 283 -13.02 4.92 5.82
CA ASP A 283 -13.48 5.75 4.70
C ASP A 283 -13.68 7.21 5.15
N LEU A 284 -14.21 7.39 6.35
CA LEU A 284 -14.37 8.70 6.96
C LEU A 284 -13.01 9.40 7.14
N ILE A 285 -12.03 8.74 7.75
CA ILE A 285 -10.68 9.27 7.94
C ILE A 285 -10.01 9.59 6.60
N LYS A 286 -10.06 8.67 5.62
CA LYS A 286 -9.48 8.88 4.29
C LYS A 286 -10.08 10.11 3.61
N TYR A 287 -11.40 10.29 3.78
CA TYR A 287 -12.08 11.44 3.23
C TYR A 287 -11.72 12.73 3.96
N LEU A 288 -11.75 12.73 5.31
CA LEU A 288 -11.37 13.90 6.11
C LEU A 288 -9.93 14.31 5.78
N ALA A 289 -8.99 13.37 5.69
CA ALA A 289 -7.62 13.64 5.28
C ALA A 289 -7.56 14.26 3.87
N SER A 290 -8.27 13.71 2.89
CA SER A 290 -8.33 14.27 1.53
C SER A 290 -8.94 15.68 1.49
N PHE A 291 -10.01 15.92 2.24
CA PHE A 291 -10.68 17.22 2.32
C PHE A 291 -9.76 18.27 2.96
N THR A 292 -9.15 17.92 4.10
CA THR A 292 -8.23 18.80 4.81
C THR A 292 -6.98 19.09 3.98
N THR A 293 -6.38 18.10 3.30
CA THR A 293 -5.27 18.33 2.34
C THR A 293 -5.65 19.31 1.24
N THR A 294 -6.87 19.19 0.71
CA THR A 294 -7.32 20.10 -0.37
C THR A 294 -7.45 21.53 0.14
N LEU A 295 -7.99 21.73 1.34
CA LEU A 295 -8.03 23.05 1.98
C LEU A 295 -6.63 23.61 2.31
N PHE A 296 -5.69 22.74 2.71
CA PHE A 296 -4.29 23.13 2.93
C PHE A 296 -3.60 23.59 1.63
N ASN A 297 -3.96 23.01 0.49
CA ASN A 297 -3.39 23.37 -0.81
C ASN A 297 -3.94 24.70 -1.35
N ASP A 298 -5.18 25.06 -1.04
CA ASP A 298 -5.89 26.26 -1.50
C ASP A 298 -5.67 27.52 -0.60
N GLU A 299 -4.57 27.59 0.15
CA GLU A 299 -4.21 28.73 1.02
C GLU A 299 -5.25 29.09 2.13
N LEU A 300 -6.08 28.14 2.57
CA LEU A 300 -6.95 28.28 3.76
C LEU A 300 -6.51 27.39 4.94
N PRO A 301 -5.23 27.43 5.36
CA PRO A 301 -4.69 26.49 6.31
C PRO A 301 -5.29 26.57 7.71
N TRP A 302 -5.53 27.80 8.19
CA TRP A 302 -6.04 28.03 9.54
C TRP A 302 -7.44 27.46 9.72
N GLN A 303 -8.25 27.54 8.68
CA GLN A 303 -9.65 27.14 8.74
C GLN A 303 -9.83 25.65 8.47
N ALA A 304 -8.96 25.05 7.64
CA ALA A 304 -8.80 23.60 7.55
C ALA A 304 -8.43 22.99 8.92
N LEU A 305 -7.61 23.73 9.69
CA LEU A 305 -7.09 23.31 10.98
C LEU A 305 -8.16 23.21 12.06
N GLU A 306 -8.90 24.31 12.28
CA GLU A 306 -9.96 24.35 13.29
C GLU A 306 -11.01 23.30 12.99
N LEU A 307 -11.35 23.14 11.71
CA LEU A 307 -12.33 22.18 11.25
C LEU A 307 -11.85 20.74 11.46
N PHE A 308 -10.58 20.42 11.21
CA PHE A 308 -10.02 19.10 11.52
C PHE A 308 -9.91 18.82 13.03
N GLN A 309 -9.50 19.80 13.85
CA GLN A 309 -9.46 19.67 15.30
C GLN A 309 -10.87 19.48 15.90
N GLN A 310 -11.85 20.23 15.39
CA GLN A 310 -13.25 20.08 15.74
C GLN A 310 -13.77 18.71 15.33
N GLN A 311 -13.42 18.21 14.15
CA GLN A 311 -13.74 16.84 13.72
C GLN A 311 -13.14 15.79 14.65
N ILE A 312 -11.86 15.91 15.02
CA ILE A 312 -11.24 15.03 16.02
C ILE A 312 -12.04 15.08 17.33
N HIS A 313 -12.40 16.28 17.80
CA HIS A 313 -13.21 16.47 19.00
C HIS A 313 -14.64 15.89 18.90
N LEU A 314 -15.20 15.76 17.69
CA LEU A 314 -16.48 15.09 17.45
C LEU A 314 -16.38 13.55 17.57
N PHE A 315 -15.17 12.98 17.56
CA PHE A 315 -14.94 11.56 17.88
C PHE A 315 -14.67 11.30 19.37
N THR A 316 -14.29 12.34 20.13
CA THR A 316 -14.10 12.34 21.59
C THR A 316 -15.36 12.52 22.49
N PRO A 317 -16.63 12.75 22.03
CA PRO A 317 -17.73 13.18 22.91
C PRO A 317 -18.12 12.23 24.04
N GLN A 318 -17.73 10.94 23.99
CA GLN A 318 -18.01 10.00 25.07
C GLN A 318 -17.25 10.34 26.37
N PHE A 319 -16.25 11.24 26.32
CA PHE A 319 -15.36 11.51 27.46
C PHE A 319 -15.58 12.86 28.14
N LYS A 320 -16.50 13.71 27.65
CA LYS A 320 -16.80 15.02 28.27
C LYS A 320 -17.42 14.92 29.68
N GLY A 321 -17.79 13.71 30.14
CA GLY A 321 -18.30 13.45 31.48
C GLY A 321 -17.25 13.14 32.55
N LEU A 322 -16.00 12.85 32.17
CA LEU A 322 -14.89 12.69 33.12
C LEU A 322 -14.31 14.07 33.42
N SER A 323 -14.80 14.71 34.48
CA SER A 323 -14.35 16.05 34.87
C SER A 323 -12.83 16.09 35.09
N ASN A 324 -12.18 17.19 34.68
CA ASN A 324 -10.77 17.51 34.97
C ASN A 324 -10.36 17.31 36.45
N ALA A 325 -11.32 17.29 37.38
CA ALA A 325 -11.10 17.11 38.81
C ALA A 325 -10.68 15.67 39.23
N GLN A 326 -10.86 14.65 38.39
CA GLN A 326 -10.34 13.29 38.67
C GLN A 326 -8.94 13.02 38.07
N VAL A 327 -8.42 13.94 37.25
CA VAL A 327 -7.24 13.71 36.40
C VAL A 327 -6.04 14.59 36.77
N GLU A 328 -6.20 15.56 37.69
CA GLU A 328 -5.03 16.19 38.29
C GLU A 328 -4.23 15.12 39.06
N GLY A 329 -3.02 14.81 38.57
CA GLY A 329 -2.09 13.79 39.08
C GLY A 329 -1.64 13.94 40.55
N LYS A 330 -2.31 14.76 41.36
CA LYS A 330 -2.18 14.83 42.81
C LYS A 330 -2.81 13.63 43.53
N VAL A 331 -3.87 13.02 42.99
CA VAL A 331 -4.52 11.86 43.62
C VAL A 331 -3.64 10.59 43.49
N LEU A 332 -2.93 10.42 42.36
CA LEU A 332 -2.15 9.20 42.10
C LEU A 332 -0.82 9.09 42.85
N VAL A 333 -0.18 10.18 43.30
CA VAL A 333 1.09 10.05 44.06
C VAL A 333 0.82 9.78 45.54
N GLN A 334 -0.33 10.21 46.06
CA GLN A 334 -0.67 10.14 47.48
C GLN A 334 -1.42 8.84 47.83
N ASP A 335 -2.38 8.41 47.01
CA ASP A 335 -3.12 7.14 47.22
C ASP A 335 -2.27 5.89 46.88
N PHE A 336 -1.18 6.06 46.13
CA PHE A 336 -0.27 4.98 45.75
C PHE A 336 0.82 4.70 46.78
N LYS A 337 1.08 5.64 47.70
CA LYS A 337 1.92 5.37 48.87
C LYS A 337 1.32 4.32 49.80
N GLU A 338 0.00 4.10 49.73
CA GLU A 338 -0.74 3.28 50.70
C GLU A 338 -1.24 1.93 50.15
N SER A 339 -1.20 1.67 48.83
CA SER A 339 -1.99 0.57 48.23
C SER A 339 -1.23 -0.53 47.49
N ILE A 340 0.12 -0.52 47.38
CA ILE A 340 0.81 -1.61 46.68
C ILE A 340 2.05 -2.17 47.41
N GLU A 341 1.93 -3.42 47.85
CA GLU A 341 3.02 -4.36 48.15
C GLU A 341 3.74 -4.84 46.87
N THR A 342 3.89 -3.97 45.85
CA THR A 342 4.65 -4.32 44.64
C THR A 342 6.13 -4.19 44.90
N GLU A 343 6.88 -5.08 44.25
CA GLU A 343 8.33 -5.00 44.16
C GLU A 343 8.75 -3.61 43.63
N GLU A 344 9.84 -3.09 44.19
CA GLU A 344 10.37 -1.73 43.96
C GLU A 344 10.48 -1.36 42.47
N TYR A 345 10.68 -2.36 41.61
CA TYR A 345 10.83 -2.23 40.15
C TYR A 345 9.56 -1.82 39.41
N GLU A 346 8.39 -2.35 39.78
CA GLU A 346 7.13 -1.92 39.17
C GLU A 346 6.81 -0.47 39.54
N LYS A 347 7.18 -0.04 40.75
CA LYS A 347 7.05 1.35 41.16
C LYS A 347 7.94 2.26 40.32
N VAL A 348 9.20 1.87 40.10
CA VAL A 348 10.13 2.59 39.22
C VAL A 348 9.59 2.65 37.79
N TRP A 349 9.14 1.53 37.23
CA TRP A 349 8.55 1.47 35.89
C TRP A 349 7.31 2.35 35.76
N PHE A 350 6.42 2.31 36.74
CA PHE A 350 5.23 3.15 36.78
C PHE A 350 5.60 4.64 36.82
N ILE A 351 6.48 5.05 37.75
CA ILE A 351 6.89 6.45 37.90
C ILE A 351 7.55 7.00 36.62
N LEU A 352 8.37 6.18 35.94
CA LEU A 352 8.97 6.54 34.63
C LEU A 352 7.94 6.92 33.57
N ASN A 353 6.72 6.40 33.71
CA ASN A 353 5.64 6.61 32.75
C ASN A 353 4.57 7.60 33.26
N CYS A 354 4.56 8.02 34.53
CA CYS A 354 3.50 8.86 35.10
C CYS A 354 3.48 10.35 34.69
N SER A 355 4.60 10.94 34.23
CA SER A 355 4.61 12.31 33.71
C SER A 355 5.91 12.61 32.96
N SER A 356 5.81 13.36 31.86
CA SER A 356 6.95 13.80 31.05
C SER A 356 7.60 15.09 31.56
N SER A 357 7.17 15.66 32.68
CA SER A 357 7.74 16.92 33.15
C SER A 357 9.21 16.73 33.59
N GLN A 358 10.09 17.64 33.17
CA GLN A 358 11.51 17.63 33.56
C GLN A 358 11.68 17.68 35.09
N GLN A 359 10.74 18.33 35.78
CA GLN A 359 10.70 18.38 37.24
C GLN A 359 10.45 16.99 37.83
N THR A 360 9.50 16.21 37.29
CA THR A 360 9.25 14.83 37.70
C THR A 360 10.49 13.95 37.51
N ILE A 361 11.17 14.06 36.37
CA ILE A 361 12.41 13.33 36.09
C ILE A 361 13.50 13.69 37.11
N THR A 362 13.63 14.97 37.45
CA THR A 362 14.64 15.44 38.41
C THR A 362 14.36 14.90 39.81
N SER A 363 13.13 15.06 40.31
CA SER A 363 12.72 14.52 41.61
C SER A 363 12.87 12.99 41.66
N PHE A 364 12.63 12.31 40.55
CA PHE A 364 12.80 10.86 40.47
C PHE A 364 14.27 10.43 40.50
N LYS A 365 15.17 11.17 39.84
CA LYS A 365 16.62 10.94 39.96
C LYS A 365 17.10 11.11 41.41
N GLU A 366 16.56 12.08 42.14
CA GLU A 366 16.84 12.26 43.57
C GLU A 366 16.31 11.09 44.41
N TYR A 367 15.10 10.63 44.13
CA TYR A 367 14.52 9.44 44.76
C TYR A 367 15.40 8.19 44.56
N LEU A 368 15.83 7.92 43.32
CA LEU A 368 16.69 6.75 43.01
C LEU A 368 18.03 6.81 43.73
N LYS A 369 18.64 8.01 43.83
CA LYS A 369 19.87 8.21 44.61
C LYS A 369 19.66 7.92 46.09
N ALA A 370 18.50 8.29 46.63
CA ALA A 370 18.15 8.06 48.04
C ALA A 370 17.79 6.60 48.32
N SER A 371 17.13 5.89 47.39
CA SER A 371 16.63 4.53 47.59
C SER A 371 17.70 3.44 47.49
N LYS A 372 18.93 3.78 47.05
CA LYS A 372 20.00 2.81 46.75
C LYS A 372 19.52 1.72 45.79
N PHE A 373 18.83 2.13 44.73
CA PHE A 373 18.28 1.24 43.72
C PHE A 373 19.35 0.30 43.15
N ASP A 374 19.15 -1.01 43.33
CA ASP A 374 20.13 -2.05 42.99
C ASP A 374 19.84 -2.61 41.59
N THR A 375 20.72 -2.27 40.63
CA THR A 375 20.61 -2.69 39.23
C THR A 375 20.82 -4.20 39.04
N ASP A 376 21.54 -4.88 39.93
CA ASP A 376 21.73 -6.33 39.82
C ASP A 376 20.42 -7.07 40.16
N LYS A 377 19.70 -6.59 41.17
CA LYS A 377 18.37 -7.10 41.49
C LYS A 377 17.30 -6.75 40.45
N VAL A 378 17.44 -5.66 39.69
CA VAL A 378 16.60 -5.39 38.50
C VAL A 378 16.74 -6.53 37.50
N ARG A 379 17.97 -6.97 37.24
CA ARG A 379 18.23 -8.06 36.29
C ARG A 379 17.57 -9.36 36.78
N ASP A 380 17.65 -9.64 38.08
CA ASP A 380 17.01 -10.82 38.67
C ASP A 380 15.48 -10.71 38.60
N PHE A 381 14.92 -9.54 38.90
CA PHE A 381 13.50 -9.23 38.74
C PHE A 381 13.02 -9.48 37.30
N CYS A 382 13.69 -8.88 36.31
CA CYS A 382 13.31 -9.03 34.91
C CYS A 382 13.59 -10.42 34.32
N ASN A 383 14.31 -11.29 35.03
CA ASN A 383 14.56 -12.68 34.63
C ASN A 383 13.61 -13.67 35.34
N SER A 384 12.92 -13.25 36.39
CA SER A 384 11.98 -14.10 37.12
C SER A 384 10.73 -14.37 36.26
N PRO A 385 10.42 -15.64 35.94
CA PRO A 385 9.22 -15.98 35.19
C PRO A 385 7.98 -15.64 36.03
N GLY A 386 7.08 -14.81 35.50
CA GLY A 386 5.82 -14.42 36.15
C GLY A 386 5.67 -12.94 36.51
N ASN A 387 6.65 -12.09 36.23
CA ASN A 387 6.53 -10.65 36.46
C ASN A 387 5.73 -10.00 35.31
N SER A 388 4.47 -9.67 35.62
CA SER A 388 3.43 -9.06 34.77
C SER A 388 3.06 -9.80 33.48
N GLU A 389 1.90 -10.46 33.48
CA GLU A 389 1.24 -10.81 32.21
C GLU A 389 0.73 -9.49 31.58
N LEU A 390 1.44 -9.01 30.55
CA LEU A 390 0.96 -7.91 29.71
C LEU A 390 -0.39 -8.28 29.10
N GLU A 391 -1.39 -7.44 29.31
CA GLU A 391 -2.68 -7.61 28.64
C GLU A 391 -2.56 -7.20 27.18
N PHE A 392 -3.37 -7.80 26.30
CA PHE A 392 -3.42 -7.40 24.90
C PHE A 392 -4.83 -7.28 24.34
N LEU A 393 -4.97 -6.43 23.32
CA LEU A 393 -6.15 -6.31 22.48
C LEU A 393 -5.75 -6.32 21.01
N LEU A 394 -6.51 -7.05 20.18
CA LEU A 394 -6.35 -7.06 18.74
C LEU A 394 -7.27 -6.00 18.13
N LEU A 395 -6.72 -4.96 17.51
CA LEU A 395 -7.53 -3.93 16.85
C LEU A 395 -8.29 -4.49 15.64
N ASP A 396 -7.71 -5.50 14.98
CA ASP A 396 -8.40 -6.28 13.96
C ASP A 396 -9.28 -7.35 14.62
N GLY A 397 -10.58 -7.33 14.33
CA GLY A 397 -11.53 -8.30 14.89
C GLY A 397 -11.91 -8.06 16.35
N LEU A 398 -11.89 -6.81 16.84
CA LEU A 398 -12.44 -6.46 18.16
C LEU A 398 -13.84 -7.06 18.34
N LYS A 399 -14.06 -7.73 19.47
CA LYS A 399 -15.40 -8.16 19.88
C LYS A 399 -16.11 -6.98 20.54
N LYS A 400 -17.44 -7.08 20.66
CA LYS A 400 -18.25 -6.07 21.36
C LYS A 400 -17.77 -5.82 22.80
N ASP A 401 -17.32 -6.86 23.49
CA ASP A 401 -16.77 -6.72 24.85
C ASP A 401 -15.43 -5.98 24.85
N ASP A 402 -14.61 -6.14 23.80
CA ASP A 402 -13.37 -5.39 23.64
C ASP A 402 -13.64 -3.91 23.35
N GLU A 403 -14.67 -3.58 22.55
CA GLU A 403 -15.11 -2.20 22.32
C GLU A 403 -15.58 -1.52 23.62
N VAL A 404 -16.39 -2.23 24.42
CA VAL A 404 -16.82 -1.76 25.74
C VAL A 404 -15.61 -1.58 26.66
N ARG A 405 -14.65 -2.51 26.63
CA ARG A 405 -13.41 -2.42 27.41
C ARG A 405 -12.58 -1.20 27.00
N LEU A 406 -12.37 -0.96 25.70
CA LEU A 406 -11.66 0.22 25.21
C LEU A 406 -12.33 1.51 25.71
N SER A 407 -13.65 1.59 25.59
CA SER A 407 -14.43 2.74 26.09
C SER A 407 -14.27 2.93 27.60
N ASN A 408 -14.36 1.86 28.39
CA ASN A 408 -14.15 1.90 29.84
C ASN A 408 -12.73 2.33 30.24
N LEU A 409 -11.73 1.99 29.43
CA LEU A 409 -10.34 2.39 29.63
C LEU A 409 -10.04 3.82 29.16
N GLY A 410 -10.99 4.51 28.52
CA GLY A 410 -10.78 5.84 27.97
C GLY A 410 -10.19 5.86 26.55
N LEU A 411 -10.02 4.70 25.92
CA LEU A 411 -9.43 4.57 24.59
C LEU A 411 -10.49 4.76 23.50
N SER A 412 -10.22 5.64 22.54
CA SER A 412 -11.07 5.78 21.35
C SER A 412 -10.63 4.83 20.25
N TYR A 413 -11.53 3.95 19.82
CA TYR A 413 -11.30 3.08 18.67
C TYR A 413 -10.98 3.89 17.39
N GLN A 414 -11.64 5.04 17.19
CA GLN A 414 -11.39 5.91 16.03
C GLN A 414 -9.99 6.51 16.06
N LEU A 415 -9.51 6.93 17.24
CA LEU A 415 -8.17 7.47 17.40
C LEU A 415 -7.10 6.37 17.26
N LEU A 416 -7.35 5.16 17.77
CA LEU A 416 -6.49 3.99 17.52
C LEU A 416 -6.38 3.65 16.02
N ASN A 417 -7.48 3.79 15.27
CA ASN A 417 -7.46 3.64 13.81
C ASN A 417 -6.62 4.73 13.12
N LEU A 418 -6.58 5.95 13.66
CA LEU A 418 -5.70 7.02 13.17
C LEU A 418 -4.23 6.74 13.50
N VAL A 419 -3.93 6.20 14.69
CA VAL A 419 -2.57 5.76 15.04
C VAL A 419 -2.08 4.67 14.07
N ASP A 420 -2.92 3.68 13.77
CA ASP A 420 -2.66 2.58 12.81
C ASP A 420 -2.52 3.07 11.36
N LEU A 421 -3.11 4.21 11.01
CA LEU A 421 -3.01 4.74 9.67
C LEU A 421 -1.61 5.33 9.43
N ASP A 422 -1.03 4.89 8.32
CA ASP A 422 0.16 5.48 7.72
C ASP A 422 -0.28 5.90 6.32
N ASP A 423 -0.39 7.21 6.12
CA ASP A 423 -0.79 7.85 4.87
C ASP A 423 -0.13 9.22 4.80
N GLU A 424 0.36 9.57 3.62
CA GLU A 424 1.06 10.83 3.36
C GLU A 424 0.21 12.06 3.73
N ASN A 425 -1.09 12.03 3.46
CA ASN A 425 -1.97 13.15 3.82
C ASN A 425 -2.12 13.29 5.32
N LEU A 426 -2.31 12.17 6.02
CA LEU A 426 -2.41 12.19 7.47
C LEU A 426 -1.12 12.75 8.09
N GLU A 427 0.04 12.29 7.62
CA GLU A 427 1.34 12.76 8.13
C GLU A 427 1.50 14.28 7.92
N ASN A 428 1.17 14.79 6.72
CA ASN A 428 1.18 16.22 6.42
C ASN A 428 0.25 17.03 7.34
N ILE A 429 -0.92 16.48 7.64
CA ILE A 429 -1.90 17.10 8.54
C ILE A 429 -1.33 17.17 9.96
N LEU A 430 -0.77 16.06 10.49
CA LEU A 430 -0.19 16.00 11.83
C LEU A 430 0.97 17.00 12.00
N ILE A 431 1.87 17.08 11.00
CA ILE A 431 2.98 18.04 10.99
C ILE A 431 2.46 19.47 11.01
N SER A 432 1.54 19.80 10.10
CA SER A 432 0.99 21.15 9.96
C SER A 432 0.33 21.61 11.26
N LEU A 433 -0.42 20.72 11.90
CA LEU A 433 -1.07 20.97 13.19
C LEU A 433 -0.09 21.21 14.33
N SER A 434 0.95 20.39 14.45
CA SER A 434 1.98 20.59 15.47
C SER A 434 2.74 21.92 15.26
N GLN A 435 3.08 22.23 14.01
CA GLN A 435 3.80 23.47 13.69
C GLN A 435 2.97 24.72 13.95
N LEU A 436 1.69 24.71 13.62
CA LEU A 436 0.81 25.85 13.91
C LEU A 436 0.73 26.11 15.41
N LYS A 437 0.63 25.06 16.24
CA LYS A 437 0.62 25.18 17.70
C LYS A 437 1.90 25.82 18.24
N SER A 438 3.05 25.62 17.59
CA SER A 438 4.35 26.08 18.08
C SER A 438 4.88 27.37 17.44
N LYS A 439 4.59 27.62 16.16
CA LYS A 439 5.18 28.70 15.36
C LYS A 439 4.16 29.67 14.76
N GLY A 440 2.86 29.34 14.78
CA GLY A 440 1.82 30.16 14.14
C GLY A 440 1.91 30.23 12.61
N THR A 441 2.72 29.39 11.97
CA THR A 441 2.88 29.31 10.51
C THR A 441 3.04 27.85 10.09
N ILE A 442 2.49 27.50 8.93
CA ILE A 442 2.71 26.19 8.32
C ILE A 442 3.97 26.25 7.48
N ILE A 443 4.88 25.36 7.78
CA ILE A 443 5.98 25.04 6.89
C ILE A 443 5.44 23.91 6.02
N LYS A 444 5.14 24.22 4.75
CA LYS A 444 4.88 23.17 3.76
C LYS A 444 6.10 22.26 3.76
N ARG A 445 5.88 20.94 3.75
CA ARG A 445 6.96 20.00 3.51
C ARG A 445 7.74 20.48 2.30
N GLN A 446 9.05 20.55 2.45
CA GLN A 446 9.89 20.96 1.33
C GLN A 446 9.76 19.94 0.19
N TYR A 447 9.32 18.72 0.53
CA TYR A 447 9.23 17.65 -0.40
C TYR A 447 7.98 16.75 -0.20
N CYS A 448 7.29 16.46 -1.30
CA CYS A 448 6.12 15.58 -1.37
C CYS A 448 6.42 14.56 -2.47
N TYR A 449 6.51 13.27 -2.14
CA TYR A 449 6.87 12.25 -3.11
C TYR A 449 5.87 11.13 -3.09
N SER A 450 5.20 10.92 -4.23
CA SER A 450 4.37 9.75 -4.42
C SER A 450 5.25 8.51 -4.38
N GLN A 451 5.21 7.75 -3.30
CA GLN A 451 5.65 6.36 -3.35
C GLN A 451 4.79 5.64 -4.40
N THR A 452 5.42 4.95 -5.35
CA THR A 452 4.71 4.15 -6.34
C THR A 452 3.89 3.09 -5.60
N ARG A 453 2.57 3.31 -5.50
CA ARG A 453 1.66 2.34 -4.89
C ARG A 453 1.47 1.20 -5.90
N PHE A 454 1.97 0.02 -5.57
CA PHE A 454 1.71 -1.16 -6.38
C PHE A 454 0.38 -1.81 -6.01
N SER A 455 -0.10 -2.69 -6.89
CA SER A 455 -1.32 -3.50 -6.72
C SER A 455 -0.97 -4.97 -6.45
N CYS A 456 -0.10 -5.25 -5.47
CA CYS A 456 0.21 -6.58 -4.95
C CYS A 456 -0.28 -6.77 -3.50
N TRP A 457 -1.03 -7.84 -3.19
CA TRP A 457 -1.49 -8.29 -1.86
C TRP A 457 -1.82 -7.20 -0.81
N GLU A 458 -3.08 -7.14 -0.35
CA GLU A 458 -3.66 -6.06 0.47
C GLU A 458 -2.84 -5.49 1.67
N PRO A 459 -1.95 -6.23 2.38
CA PRO A 459 -1.07 -5.62 3.38
C PRO A 459 0.13 -4.84 2.79
N VAL A 460 0.59 -5.21 1.58
CA VAL A 460 1.76 -4.62 0.88
C VAL A 460 1.35 -3.45 -0.03
N ASN A 461 0.07 -3.36 -0.39
CA ASN A 461 -0.50 -2.26 -1.17
C ASN A 461 -0.61 -0.92 -0.43
N ASN A 462 -0.44 -0.91 0.89
CA ASN A 462 -0.69 0.27 1.72
C ASN A 462 0.30 0.58 2.86
N PRO A 463 1.56 0.12 2.90
CA PRO A 463 2.54 0.66 3.82
C PRO A 463 3.26 1.82 3.13
N SER A 464 2.60 2.96 2.92
CA SER A 464 3.38 4.21 2.87
C SER A 464 3.99 4.33 4.26
N THR A 465 5.29 4.12 4.44
CA THR A 465 6.00 4.36 5.71
C THR A 465 6.43 5.81 5.79
N GLU A 466 5.47 6.71 5.54
CA GLU A 466 5.75 8.12 5.29
C GLU A 466 6.40 8.78 6.50
N PHE A 467 5.96 8.39 7.70
CA PHE A 467 6.53 8.89 8.95
C PHE A 467 8.06 8.68 9.04
N ALA A 468 8.61 7.65 8.40
CA ALA A 468 10.05 7.40 8.44
C ALA A 468 10.82 8.48 7.66
N PHE A 469 10.22 9.07 6.63
CA PHE A 469 10.85 10.11 5.82
C PHE A 469 10.62 11.52 6.36
N THR A 470 9.64 11.71 7.24
CA THR A 470 9.44 12.97 7.95
C THR A 470 10.37 13.13 9.16
N VAL A 471 10.88 12.02 9.70
CA VAL A 471 11.89 12.04 10.79
C VAL A 471 13.13 12.88 10.45
N PRO A 472 13.87 12.64 9.35
CA PRO A 472 15.04 13.48 9.04
C PRO A 472 14.68 14.95 8.77
N GLU A 473 13.51 15.21 8.16
CA GLU A 473 13.05 16.59 7.87
C GLU A 473 12.71 17.38 9.14
N PHE A 474 11.99 16.77 10.09
CA PHE A 474 11.46 17.47 11.27
C PHE A 474 12.19 17.16 12.58
N LYS A 475 13.06 16.15 12.57
CA LYS A 475 13.79 15.62 13.74
C LYS A 475 12.84 15.14 14.84
N LYS A 476 11.67 14.63 14.43
CA LYS A 476 10.60 14.08 15.28
C LYS A 476 9.66 13.19 14.46
N ILE A 477 8.92 12.35 15.17
CA ILE A 477 7.78 11.57 14.65
C ILE A 477 6.47 12.10 15.26
N TYR A 478 5.37 11.95 14.53
CA TYR A 478 4.05 12.44 14.93
C TYR A 478 3.02 11.31 15.09
N THR A 479 2.04 11.52 15.96
CA THR A 479 0.86 10.65 16.08
C THR A 479 -0.28 11.38 16.77
N VAL A 480 -1.43 10.73 16.88
CA VAL A 480 -2.55 11.20 17.72
C VAL A 480 -2.54 10.46 19.06
N ASP A 481 -2.85 11.18 20.13
CA ASP A 481 -3.14 10.60 21.43
C ASP A 481 -4.41 9.74 21.33
N PRO A 482 -4.37 8.42 21.62
CA PRO A 482 -5.53 7.55 21.49
C PRO A 482 -6.65 7.84 22.50
N PHE A 483 -6.41 8.71 23.49
CA PHE A 483 -7.39 9.12 24.51
C PHE A 483 -8.05 10.45 24.16
N THR A 484 -7.24 11.45 23.81
CA THR A 484 -7.70 12.85 23.68
C THR A 484 -7.84 13.30 22.23
N GLY A 485 -7.11 12.66 21.32
CA GLY A 485 -6.95 13.09 19.93
C GLY A 485 -5.97 14.25 19.77
N GLU A 486 -5.30 14.67 20.84
CA GLU A 486 -4.21 15.64 20.75
C GLU A 486 -3.09 15.11 19.85
N ILE A 487 -2.45 16.02 19.13
CA ILE A 487 -1.34 15.65 18.25
C ILE A 487 -0.07 15.69 19.07
N LEU A 488 0.58 14.54 19.12
CA LEU A 488 1.79 14.32 19.89
C LEU A 488 2.97 14.25 18.94
N GLU A 489 4.09 14.79 19.40
CA GLU A 489 5.39 14.62 18.76
C GLU A 489 6.34 13.88 19.69
N SER A 490 7.27 13.13 19.10
CA SER A 490 8.31 12.42 19.84
C SER A 490 9.67 12.56 19.18
N ARG A 491 10.70 12.62 20.02
CA ARG A 491 12.13 12.51 19.67
C ARG A 491 12.80 11.36 20.43
N ASP A 492 11.99 10.49 21.00
CA ASP A 492 12.43 9.38 21.82
C ASP A 492 12.20 8.09 21.04
N SER A 493 13.28 7.41 20.68
CA SER A 493 13.27 6.15 19.95
C SER A 493 14.16 5.13 20.66
N PHE A 494 13.79 3.87 20.57
CA PHE A 494 14.52 2.76 21.18
C PHE A 494 14.60 1.59 20.21
N VAL A 495 15.81 1.25 19.76
CA VAL A 495 16.04 0.13 18.85
C VAL A 495 15.96 -1.19 19.62
N MET A 496 15.17 -2.15 19.13
CA MET A 496 14.85 -3.40 19.82
C MET A 496 15.35 -4.67 19.11
N GLY A 497 16.34 -4.54 18.21
CA GLY A 497 16.78 -5.64 17.35
C GLY A 497 15.81 -5.92 16.21
N GLU A 498 16.20 -6.81 15.28
CA GLU A 498 15.34 -7.31 14.19
C GLU A 498 14.55 -6.23 13.41
N ASP A 499 15.18 -5.09 13.12
CA ASP A 499 14.56 -3.95 12.43
C ASP A 499 13.34 -3.32 13.17
N CYS A 500 13.21 -3.53 14.49
CA CYS A 500 12.15 -2.94 15.31
C CYS A 500 12.63 -1.70 16.07
N ILE A 501 11.79 -0.65 16.11
CA ILE A 501 12.02 0.61 16.81
C ILE A 501 10.76 0.95 17.61
N ILE A 502 10.94 1.33 18.87
CA ILE A 502 9.87 1.83 19.73
C ILE A 502 9.98 3.34 19.83
N TYR A 503 8.90 4.07 19.59
CA TYR A 503 8.81 5.52 19.84
C TYR A 503 7.97 5.82 21.07
N ARG A 504 8.43 6.73 21.93
CA ARG A 504 7.72 7.11 23.16
C ARG A 504 6.96 8.42 23.00
N PHE A 505 5.67 8.42 23.25
CA PHE A 505 4.82 9.61 23.22
C PHE A 505 4.32 9.95 24.62
N SER A 506 4.22 11.25 24.91
CA SER A 506 3.73 11.76 26.19
C SER A 506 2.44 12.55 25.97
N GLY A 507 1.30 11.88 26.04
CA GLY A 507 -0.04 12.48 25.96
C GLY A 507 -0.76 12.39 27.29
N TYR A 508 -2.05 12.04 27.24
CA TYR A 508 -2.87 11.72 28.42
C TYR A 508 -2.22 10.65 29.29
N TYR A 509 -1.75 9.58 28.64
CA TYR A 509 -0.77 8.65 29.20
C TYR A 509 0.50 8.67 28.35
N VAL A 510 1.60 8.24 28.97
CA VAL A 510 2.77 7.84 28.20
C VAL A 510 2.43 6.54 27.48
N PHE A 511 2.72 6.47 26.19
CA PHE A 511 2.60 5.22 25.43
C PHE A 511 3.75 5.05 24.46
N TYR A 512 3.96 3.81 24.04
CA TYR A 512 5.06 3.39 23.20
C TYR A 512 4.52 2.81 21.90
N LEU A 513 4.86 3.41 20.77
CA LEU A 513 4.52 2.91 19.43
C LEU A 513 5.65 2.01 18.91
N LEU A 514 5.37 0.72 18.76
CA LEU A 514 6.27 -0.21 18.09
C LEU A 514 6.09 -0.10 16.58
N VAL A 515 7.19 0.20 15.88
CA VAL A 515 7.30 0.08 14.43
C VAL A 515 8.35 -0.97 14.09
N GLY A 516 8.23 -1.62 12.94
CA GLY A 516 9.25 -2.56 12.51
C GLY A 516 8.76 -3.55 11.47
N GLN A 517 9.23 -4.78 11.58
CA GLN A 517 9.12 -5.81 10.56
C GLN A 517 9.78 -5.41 9.25
N TRP A 518 9.80 -6.34 8.29
CA TRP A 518 10.37 -6.06 6.98
C TRP A 518 9.72 -4.80 6.36
N HIS A 519 8.40 -4.60 6.50
CA HIS A 519 7.70 -3.45 5.93
C HIS A 519 7.82 -2.11 6.68
N GLY A 520 8.45 -2.06 7.86
CA GLY A 520 8.68 -0.81 8.59
C GLY A 520 7.41 -0.11 9.10
N GLY A 521 6.27 -0.79 9.15
CA GLY A 521 4.99 -0.19 9.54
C GLY A 521 4.79 -0.15 11.05
N LYS A 522 3.72 0.54 11.46
CA LYS A 522 3.22 0.60 12.83
C LYS A 522 2.56 -0.74 13.21
N LEU A 523 3.03 -1.36 14.29
CA LEU A 523 2.66 -2.74 14.67
C LEU A 523 1.76 -2.79 15.91
N SER A 524 2.11 -2.03 16.95
CA SER A 524 1.36 -2.02 18.23
C SER A 524 1.65 -0.77 19.03
N ILE A 525 0.74 -0.42 19.95
CA ILE A 525 1.02 0.51 21.03
C ILE A 525 1.05 -0.21 22.38
N PHE A 526 1.91 0.24 23.30
CA PHE A 526 1.93 -0.22 24.68
C PHE A 526 1.68 0.97 25.62
N ILE A 527 0.75 0.80 26.56
CA ILE A 527 0.33 1.82 27.52
C ILE A 527 0.64 1.28 28.92
N PRO A 528 1.81 1.61 29.50
CA PRO A 528 2.27 1.03 30.77
C PRO A 528 1.29 1.19 31.93
N GLN A 529 0.63 2.36 32.03
CA GLN A 529 -0.32 2.66 33.10
C GLN A 529 -1.54 1.75 33.09
N LEU A 530 -1.88 1.20 31.92
CA LEU A 530 -2.98 0.26 31.75
C LEU A 530 -2.48 -1.18 31.65
N ASN A 531 -1.16 -1.40 31.70
CA ASN A 531 -0.51 -2.69 31.42
C ASN A 531 -1.02 -3.34 30.11
N LEU A 532 -1.29 -2.53 29.08
CA LEU A 532 -2.04 -2.93 27.90
C LEU A 532 -1.26 -2.73 26.61
N VAL A 533 -1.20 -3.77 25.78
CA VAL A 533 -0.71 -3.74 24.40
C VAL A 533 -1.88 -3.79 23.42
N VAL A 534 -2.03 -2.77 22.58
CA VAL A 534 -3.01 -2.79 21.47
C VAL A 534 -2.27 -3.09 20.17
N ILE A 535 -2.59 -4.22 19.55
CA ILE A 535 -1.99 -4.69 18.30
C ILE A 535 -2.78 -4.10 17.14
N LEU A 536 -2.08 -3.35 16.29
CA LEU A 536 -2.67 -2.60 15.18
C LEU A 536 -2.93 -3.52 13.97
N ARG A 537 -3.82 -3.12 13.06
CA ARG A 537 -4.31 -3.98 11.96
C ARG A 537 -3.24 -4.32 10.94
N ARG A 538 -2.22 -3.46 10.82
CA ARG A 538 -1.12 -3.62 9.86
C ARG A 538 -0.08 -4.66 10.26
N SER A 539 -0.26 -5.34 11.38
CA SER A 539 0.58 -6.46 11.75
C SER A 539 0.37 -7.66 10.80
N ILE A 540 1.47 -8.21 10.29
CA ILE A 540 1.47 -9.28 9.27
C ILE A 540 2.26 -10.50 9.74
N GLY A 541 1.95 -11.65 9.12
CA GLY A 541 2.63 -12.91 9.42
C GLY A 541 2.56 -13.26 10.91
N ASN A 542 3.70 -13.57 11.51
CA ASN A 542 3.80 -13.93 12.92
C ASN A 542 3.40 -12.80 13.87
N PHE A 543 3.48 -11.54 13.44
CA PHE A 543 3.10 -10.37 14.24
C PHE A 543 1.58 -10.17 14.30
N ARG A 544 0.78 -10.99 13.61
CA ARG A 544 -0.66 -11.05 13.94
C ARG A 544 -0.93 -11.69 15.29
N GLN A 545 0.04 -12.44 15.81
CA GLN A 545 -0.08 -13.07 17.12
C GLN A 545 0.36 -12.11 18.22
N PRO A 546 -0.20 -12.20 19.43
CA PRO A 546 0.20 -11.33 20.53
C PRO A 546 1.64 -11.53 21.00
N LYS A 547 2.09 -12.78 21.01
CA LYS A 547 3.36 -13.19 21.64
C LYS A 547 4.57 -12.34 21.23
N PRO A 548 4.88 -12.11 19.93
CA PRO A 548 6.03 -11.28 19.55
C PRO A 548 5.99 -9.85 20.08
N HIS A 549 4.81 -9.24 20.18
CA HIS A 549 4.67 -7.87 20.69
C HIS A 549 4.95 -7.81 22.20
N LEU A 550 4.40 -8.78 22.94
CA LEU A 550 4.59 -8.88 24.39
C LEU A 550 6.07 -9.14 24.71
N GLU A 551 6.72 -10.03 23.98
CA GLU A 551 8.16 -10.31 24.13
C GLU A 551 9.01 -9.07 23.87
N ILE A 552 8.69 -8.28 22.84
CA ILE A 552 9.41 -7.04 22.55
C ILE A 552 9.21 -5.99 23.65
N PHE A 553 7.99 -5.79 24.14
CA PHE A 553 7.73 -4.80 25.19
C PHE A 553 8.27 -5.21 26.56
N GLU A 554 8.24 -6.49 26.92
CA GLU A 554 8.89 -7.00 28.12
C GLU A 554 10.41 -6.83 28.05
N LYS A 555 11.00 -7.16 26.91
CA LYS A 555 12.42 -6.91 26.64
C LYS A 555 12.77 -5.42 26.73
N PHE A 556 11.91 -4.55 26.19
CA PHE A 556 12.07 -3.11 26.28
C PHE A 556 12.02 -2.61 27.72
N LYS A 557 11.01 -3.01 28.50
CA LYS A 557 10.88 -2.70 29.94
C LYS A 557 12.13 -3.12 30.69
N LYS A 558 12.60 -4.36 30.46
CA LYS A 558 13.85 -4.87 31.03
C LYS A 558 15.05 -4.01 30.68
N PHE A 559 15.26 -3.69 29.40
CA PHE A 559 16.41 -2.89 28.97
C PHE A 559 16.38 -1.46 29.51
N ALA A 560 15.19 -0.85 29.58
CA ALA A 560 15.00 0.46 30.18
C ALA A 560 15.35 0.47 31.67
N LEU A 561 14.89 -0.54 32.44
CA LEU A 561 15.20 -0.66 33.86
C LEU A 561 16.68 -1.00 34.13
N GLN A 562 17.29 -1.86 33.30
CA GLN A 562 18.72 -2.21 33.42
C GLN A 562 19.65 -1.04 33.07
N ASN A 563 19.19 -0.10 32.25
CA ASN A 563 19.94 1.09 31.83
C ASN A 563 19.26 2.37 32.34
N LEU A 564 18.69 2.34 33.54
CA LEU A 564 17.80 3.38 34.05
C LEU A 564 18.40 4.78 34.00
N GLU A 565 19.67 4.94 34.40
CA GLU A 565 20.35 6.24 34.39
C GLU A 565 20.50 6.78 32.95
N GLN A 566 20.97 5.94 32.02
CA GLN A 566 21.11 6.31 30.61
C GLN A 566 19.75 6.59 29.97
N PHE A 567 18.73 5.80 30.31
CA PHE A 567 17.36 5.99 29.83
C PHE A 567 16.78 7.33 30.30
N LEU A 568 16.90 7.64 31.60
CA LEU A 568 16.48 8.92 32.18
C LEU A 568 17.26 10.11 31.62
N ASN A 569 18.56 9.93 31.38
CA ASN A 569 19.38 10.95 30.73
C ASN A 569 18.95 11.17 29.27
N TYR A 570 18.64 10.09 28.55
CA TYR A 570 18.18 10.13 27.17
C TYR A 570 16.86 10.89 27.07
N ILE A 571 15.79 10.42 27.72
CA ILE A 571 14.44 11.04 27.62
C ILE A 571 14.39 12.46 28.20
N GLY A 572 15.28 12.79 29.15
CA GLY A 572 15.37 14.13 29.75
C GLY A 572 16.24 15.12 28.98
N ASN A 573 16.94 14.68 27.92
CA ASN A 573 17.71 15.54 27.03
C ASN A 573 16.83 15.92 25.81
N SER A 574 16.97 17.14 25.28
CA SER A 574 16.24 17.58 24.08
C SER A 574 17.06 17.47 22.79
N GLU A 575 18.40 17.39 22.91
CA GLU A 575 19.31 17.23 21.78
C GLU A 575 19.36 15.76 21.35
N ARG A 576 19.30 15.53 20.03
CA ARG A 576 19.32 14.21 19.41
C ARG A 576 20.15 14.24 18.15
N LYS A 577 20.84 13.14 17.89
CA LYS A 577 21.43 12.84 16.58
C LYS A 577 20.49 11.94 15.81
N ILE A 578 20.18 12.29 14.57
CA ILE A 578 19.34 11.53 13.67
C ILE A 578 20.14 10.35 13.12
N ALA A 579 19.66 9.14 13.38
CA ALA A 579 20.37 7.92 13.01
C ALA A 579 19.50 6.98 12.16
N VAL A 580 20.06 6.48 11.07
CA VAL A 580 19.43 5.41 10.27
C VAL A 580 19.83 4.05 10.83
N SER A 581 18.86 3.17 11.08
CA SER A 581 19.09 1.77 11.46
C SER A 581 18.83 0.83 10.28
N ILE A 582 19.82 0.00 9.92
CA ILE A 582 19.77 -0.87 8.74
C ILE A 582 20.66 -2.12 8.90
N GLY A 583 20.34 -3.20 8.18
CA GLY A 583 21.21 -4.38 8.11
C GLY A 583 21.06 -5.32 9.30
N PHE A 584 19.90 -5.34 9.96
CA PHE A 584 19.60 -6.31 11.02
C PHE A 584 18.79 -7.49 10.51
N TYR A 585 18.01 -7.32 9.43
CA TYR A 585 17.19 -8.39 8.87
C TYR A 585 17.98 -9.33 7.93
N PRO A 586 18.02 -10.65 8.18
CA PRO A 586 18.87 -11.61 7.45
C PRO A 586 18.25 -12.05 6.12
N ASN A 587 17.82 -11.11 5.28
CA ASN A 587 17.23 -11.43 3.98
C ASN A 587 17.68 -10.43 2.92
N LEU A 588 18.32 -10.97 1.87
CA LEU A 588 18.87 -10.22 0.75
C LEU A 588 17.83 -9.33 0.05
N GLY A 589 16.63 -9.87 -0.16
CA GLY A 589 15.55 -9.16 -0.81
C GLY A 589 15.15 -7.93 -0.03
N HIS A 590 14.95 -8.06 1.28
CA HIS A 590 14.56 -6.92 2.12
C HIS A 590 15.66 -5.86 2.23
N PHE A 591 16.94 -6.24 2.24
CA PHE A 591 18.04 -5.28 2.18
C PHE A 591 18.00 -4.41 0.92
N PHE A 592 17.93 -5.03 -0.26
CA PHE A 592 17.92 -4.27 -1.51
C PHE A 592 16.58 -3.58 -1.76
N TRP A 593 15.47 -4.29 -1.59
CA TRP A 593 14.13 -3.79 -1.90
C TRP A 593 13.70 -2.64 -0.99
N GLN A 594 14.04 -2.71 0.29
CA GLN A 594 13.42 -1.86 1.29
C GLN A 594 14.39 -0.87 1.89
N SER A 595 15.45 -1.37 2.51
CA SER A 595 16.37 -0.53 3.25
C SER A 595 17.26 0.29 2.31
N GLY A 596 17.84 -0.35 1.30
CA GLY A 596 18.67 0.36 0.31
C GLY A 596 17.85 1.30 -0.56
N SER A 597 16.67 0.89 -1.04
CA SER A 597 15.75 1.80 -1.75
C SER A 597 15.28 2.96 -0.85
N GLY A 598 15.11 2.73 0.45
CA GLY A 598 14.81 3.79 1.44
C GLY A 598 15.93 4.81 1.59
N ILE A 599 17.20 4.38 1.62
CA ILE A 599 18.35 5.29 1.61
C ILE A 599 18.41 6.07 0.28
N TYR A 600 18.19 5.39 -0.85
CA TYR A 600 18.14 6.06 -2.15
C TYR A 600 17.05 7.12 -2.20
N HIS A 601 15.89 6.87 -1.59
CA HIS A 601 14.83 7.86 -1.45
C HIS A 601 15.28 9.07 -0.63
N LEU A 602 16.03 8.90 0.47
CA LEU A 602 16.61 10.04 1.20
C LEU A 602 17.55 10.89 0.32
N ILE A 603 18.30 10.26 -0.59
CA ILE A 603 19.21 10.95 -1.52
C ILE A 603 18.46 11.76 -2.56
N GLU A 604 17.53 11.13 -3.29
CA GLU A 604 16.75 11.81 -4.35
C GLU A 604 15.97 13.01 -3.79
N ASN A 605 15.72 13.01 -2.48
CA ASN A 605 14.93 14.00 -1.79
C ASN A 605 15.75 15.00 -0.98
N ALA A 606 17.08 14.95 -1.09
CA ALA A 606 18.01 15.78 -0.32
C ALA A 606 17.78 15.73 1.21
N LEU A 607 17.22 14.64 1.73
CA LEU A 607 17.01 14.39 3.16
C LEU A 607 18.21 13.69 3.80
N LEU A 608 19.10 13.09 2.99
CA LEU A 608 20.30 12.42 3.51
C LEU A 608 21.19 13.38 4.32
N ALA A 609 21.25 14.67 3.96
CA ALA A 609 22.05 15.67 4.66
C ALA A 609 21.58 15.94 6.10
N GLU A 610 20.34 15.56 6.45
CA GLU A 610 19.79 15.69 7.81
C GLU A 610 20.04 14.44 8.67
N VAL A 611 20.70 13.41 8.12
CA VAL A 611 21.08 12.20 8.85
C VAL A 611 22.49 12.36 9.42
N ASP A 612 22.62 12.31 10.74
CA ASP A 612 23.91 12.46 11.42
C ASP A 612 24.77 11.19 11.33
N CYS A 613 24.14 10.01 11.37
CA CYS A 613 24.86 8.74 11.28
C CYS A 613 24.00 7.53 10.85
N PHE A 614 24.69 6.43 10.57
CA PHE A 614 24.12 5.13 10.24
C PHE A 614 24.57 4.08 11.25
N ILE A 615 23.64 3.30 11.77
CA ILE A 615 23.89 2.12 12.59
C ILE A 615 23.63 0.89 11.72
N VAL A 616 24.69 0.16 11.43
CA VAL A 616 24.66 -0.94 10.47
C VAL A 616 24.87 -2.26 11.19
N GLY A 617 23.85 -3.13 11.12
CA GLY A 617 23.89 -4.47 11.68
C GLY A 617 24.74 -5.45 10.87
N SER A 618 24.86 -6.68 11.38
CA SER A 618 25.71 -7.74 10.80
C SER A 618 25.17 -8.35 9.50
N LYS A 619 23.97 -7.96 9.06
CA LYS A 619 23.30 -8.44 7.84
C LYS A 619 23.35 -7.41 6.71
N GLU A 620 24.41 -6.58 6.70
CA GLU A 620 24.75 -5.76 5.55
C GLU A 620 25.31 -6.64 4.42
N PHE A 621 24.56 -6.73 3.33
CA PHE A 621 24.93 -7.58 2.19
C PHE A 621 25.98 -6.94 1.29
N LEU A 622 25.91 -5.62 1.12
CA LEU A 622 26.88 -4.82 0.40
C LEU A 622 27.12 -3.52 1.17
N LYS A 623 28.39 -3.10 1.26
CA LYS A 623 28.77 -1.91 2.00
C LYS A 623 28.02 -0.67 1.51
N LEU A 624 27.29 0.01 2.41
CA LEU A 624 26.44 1.15 2.05
C LEU A 624 27.21 2.26 1.35
N GLU A 625 28.39 2.64 1.82
CA GLU A 625 29.23 3.68 1.21
C GLU A 625 29.72 3.32 -0.20
N LYS A 626 29.65 2.04 -0.59
CA LYS A 626 29.99 1.61 -1.95
C LYS A 626 28.80 1.74 -2.90
N ILE A 627 27.57 1.60 -2.39
CA ILE A 627 26.33 1.86 -3.15
C ILE A 627 26.03 3.37 -3.20
N PHE A 628 26.27 4.06 -2.09
CA PHE A 628 25.96 5.46 -1.85
C PHE A 628 27.24 6.21 -1.50
N PRO A 629 28.02 6.65 -2.51
CA PRO A 629 29.26 7.40 -2.28
C PRO A 629 29.04 8.76 -1.59
N GLU A 630 27.78 9.21 -1.48
CA GLU A 630 27.39 10.39 -0.71
C GLU A 630 27.54 10.19 0.82
N LEU A 631 27.70 8.95 1.29
CA LEU A 631 27.92 8.63 2.70
C LEU A 631 29.39 8.78 3.08
N ASP A 632 29.66 9.55 4.14
CA ASP A 632 30.99 9.55 4.79
C ASP A 632 31.14 8.27 5.63
N GLU A 633 32.15 7.44 5.32
CA GLU A 633 32.48 6.22 6.07
C GLU A 633 32.59 6.46 7.59
N LYS A 634 32.98 7.66 8.04
CA LYS A 634 33.07 8.02 9.47
C LYS A 634 31.72 8.14 10.17
N THR A 635 30.64 8.32 9.41
CA THR A 635 29.27 8.41 9.94
C THR A 635 28.58 7.05 9.98
N VAL A 636 29.24 5.99 9.48
CA VAL A 636 28.69 4.63 9.42
C VAL A 636 29.28 3.77 10.53
N PHE A 637 28.50 3.55 11.58
CA PHE A 637 28.87 2.72 12.72
C PHE A 637 28.57 1.24 12.45
N ARG A 638 29.61 0.41 12.50
CA ARG A 638 29.55 -1.05 12.46
C ARG A 638 30.21 -1.61 13.70
N ASP A 639 29.46 -2.37 14.48
CA ASP A 639 29.97 -3.06 15.66
C ASP A 639 29.36 -4.46 15.67
N LEU A 640 30.20 -5.49 15.84
CA LEU A 640 29.73 -6.88 15.92
C LEU A 640 28.81 -7.07 17.13
N SER A 641 29.01 -6.29 18.19
CA SER A 641 28.14 -6.30 19.37
C SER A 641 26.74 -5.76 19.10
N PHE A 642 26.46 -5.16 17.93
CA PHE A 642 25.10 -4.80 17.54
C PHE A 642 24.19 -6.00 17.27
N SER A 643 24.70 -7.24 17.26
CA SER A 643 23.85 -8.43 17.32
C SER A 643 23.28 -8.71 18.72
N ASP A 644 23.80 -8.04 19.77
CA ASP A 644 23.22 -8.04 21.11
C ASP A 644 22.33 -6.80 21.26
N ASP A 645 21.03 -7.03 21.33
CA ASP A 645 20.05 -5.96 21.42
C ASP A 645 20.18 -5.12 22.69
N ALA A 646 20.69 -5.69 23.80
CA ALA A 646 20.92 -4.93 25.02
C ALA A 646 22.07 -3.92 24.85
N TYR A 647 23.14 -4.35 24.16
CA TYR A 647 24.26 -3.48 23.81
C TYR A 647 23.82 -2.41 22.82
N LEU A 648 23.11 -2.77 21.75
CA LEU A 648 22.60 -1.82 20.75
C LEU A 648 21.67 -0.77 21.39
N PHE A 649 20.75 -1.21 22.25
CA PHE A 649 19.87 -0.32 23.00
C PHE A 649 20.67 0.68 23.84
N LYS A 650 21.62 0.19 24.65
CA LYS A 650 22.48 1.05 25.49
C LYS A 650 23.35 2.01 24.66
N PHE A 651 23.88 1.54 23.53
CA PHE A 651 24.66 2.34 22.61
C PHE A 651 23.84 3.53 22.08
N CYS A 652 22.60 3.30 21.67
CA CYS A 652 21.70 4.37 21.20
C CYS A 652 21.40 5.39 22.29
N LEU A 653 21.10 4.94 23.52
CA LEU A 653 20.87 5.83 24.66
C LEU A 653 22.08 6.71 24.98
N THR A 654 23.26 6.09 25.06
CA THR A 654 24.51 6.75 25.45
C THR A 654 24.92 7.82 24.43
N ASN A 655 24.65 7.57 23.15
CA ASN A 655 25.00 8.49 22.06
C ASN A 655 23.86 9.45 21.69
N HIS A 656 22.74 9.45 22.43
CA HIS A 656 21.57 10.28 22.18
C HIS A 656 21.03 10.16 20.74
N LEU A 657 20.93 8.93 20.24
CA LEU A 657 20.50 8.64 18.87
C LEU A 657 18.98 8.55 18.77
N PHE A 658 18.36 9.45 18.00
CA PHE A 658 16.99 9.33 17.52
C PHE A 658 16.98 8.53 16.22
N THR A 659 16.67 7.25 16.34
CA THR A 659 16.78 6.25 15.29
C THR A 659 15.49 6.10 14.49
N PHE A 660 15.61 5.97 13.19
CA PHE A 660 14.51 5.58 12.29
C PHE A 660 15.01 4.60 11.23
N ARG A 661 14.08 3.95 10.51
CA ARG A 661 14.39 3.00 9.44
C ARG A 661 13.72 3.45 8.13
N PRO A 662 14.46 4.06 7.20
CA PRO A 662 13.91 4.43 5.90
C PRO A 662 13.52 3.16 5.15
N THR A 663 12.25 3.07 4.76
CA THR A 663 11.69 1.88 4.13
C THR A 663 10.91 2.30 2.89
N THR A 664 11.21 1.71 1.74
CA THR A 664 10.35 1.85 0.55
C THR A 664 9.95 0.48 0.04
N HIS A 665 8.98 0.45 -0.87
CA HIS A 665 8.47 -0.80 -1.46
C HIS A 665 8.65 -0.85 -2.97
N CYS A 666 9.57 -0.05 -3.52
CA CYS A 666 9.90 0.00 -4.94
C CYS A 666 11.41 0.08 -5.12
N ILE A 667 11.99 -0.84 -5.90
CA ILE A 667 13.31 -0.66 -6.48
C ILE A 667 13.15 0.17 -7.75
N VAL A 668 13.68 1.39 -7.76
CA VAL A 668 13.75 2.22 -8.96
C VAL A 668 14.98 1.85 -9.80
N ASN A 669 14.91 2.02 -11.12
CA ASN A 669 15.95 1.60 -12.06
C ASN A 669 17.29 2.29 -11.78
N LYS A 670 17.26 3.59 -11.43
CA LYS A 670 18.46 4.33 -11.05
C LYS A 670 19.16 3.72 -9.84
N TYR A 671 18.40 3.26 -8.85
CA TYR A 671 18.95 2.62 -7.65
C TYR A 671 19.51 1.23 -7.97
N ALA A 672 18.78 0.40 -8.73
CA ALA A 672 19.30 -0.89 -9.19
C ALA A 672 20.63 -0.73 -9.95
N HIS A 673 20.72 0.27 -10.84
CA HIS A 673 21.94 0.59 -11.57
C HIS A 673 23.09 1.01 -10.64
N ARG A 674 22.83 1.79 -9.59
CA ARG A 674 23.86 2.10 -8.58
C ARG A 674 24.40 0.85 -7.90
N VAL A 675 23.53 -0.10 -7.52
CA VAL A 675 23.95 -1.39 -6.92
C VAL A 675 24.81 -2.19 -7.90
N GLN A 676 24.45 -2.24 -9.18
CA GLN A 676 25.24 -2.89 -10.23
C GLN A 676 26.62 -2.23 -10.39
N GLN A 677 26.68 -0.90 -10.45
CA GLN A 677 27.93 -0.15 -10.58
C GLN A 677 28.85 -0.36 -9.38
N ALA A 678 28.31 -0.29 -8.17
CA ALA A 678 29.04 -0.58 -6.93
C ALA A 678 29.62 -2.00 -6.95
N SER A 679 28.81 -2.97 -7.38
CA SER A 679 29.23 -4.37 -7.47
C SER A 679 30.32 -4.58 -8.51
N ARG A 680 30.20 -3.95 -9.69
CA ARG A 680 31.22 -3.96 -10.75
C ARG A 680 32.54 -3.36 -10.28
N ALA A 681 32.50 -2.23 -9.57
CA ALA A 681 33.68 -1.57 -9.04
C ALA A 681 34.43 -2.44 -8.01
N LEU A 682 33.71 -3.30 -7.26
CA LEU A 682 34.30 -4.20 -6.28
C LEU A 682 34.95 -5.46 -6.90
N CYS A 683 34.57 -5.85 -8.11
CA CYS A 683 35.11 -7.06 -8.77
C CYS A 683 36.50 -6.87 -9.40
N GLY A 684 36.96 -5.62 -9.57
CA GLY A 684 38.18 -5.30 -10.32
C GLY A 684 38.01 -5.43 -11.84
N THR A 685 38.92 -4.82 -12.61
CA THR A 685 38.88 -4.78 -14.07
C THR A 685 39.04 -6.16 -14.71
N ASP A 686 39.98 -6.97 -14.22
CA ASP A 686 40.31 -8.27 -14.81
C ASP A 686 39.12 -9.25 -14.77
N PHE A 687 38.37 -9.26 -13.66
CA PHE A 687 37.17 -10.07 -13.53
C PHE A 687 36.11 -9.65 -14.56
N VAL A 688 35.89 -8.34 -14.69
CA VAL A 688 34.91 -7.77 -15.62
C VAL A 688 35.31 -8.06 -17.07
N GLU A 689 36.57 -7.84 -17.45
CA GLU A 689 37.07 -8.13 -18.79
C GLU A 689 36.97 -9.62 -19.14
N LYS A 690 37.21 -10.49 -18.15
CA LYS A 690 36.98 -11.93 -18.30
C LYS A 690 35.51 -12.22 -18.60
N LEU A 691 34.57 -11.62 -17.86
CA LEU A 691 33.14 -11.80 -18.12
C LEU A 691 32.69 -11.24 -19.47
N GLU A 692 33.20 -10.08 -19.87
CA GLU A 692 32.94 -9.50 -21.19
C GLU A 692 33.45 -10.41 -22.31
N THR A 693 34.61 -11.04 -22.11
CA THR A 693 35.16 -12.03 -23.05
C THR A 693 34.30 -13.27 -23.12
N LEU A 694 33.94 -13.84 -21.97
CA LEU A 694 33.06 -15.00 -21.89
C LEU A 694 31.70 -14.73 -22.55
N LYS A 695 31.15 -13.53 -22.36
CA LYS A 695 29.88 -13.12 -22.96
C LYS A 695 29.92 -13.07 -24.49
N ARG A 696 31.07 -12.74 -25.08
CA ARG A 696 31.27 -12.73 -26.54
C ARG A 696 31.46 -14.15 -27.08
N GLU A 697 32.13 -15.01 -26.32
CA GLU A 697 32.47 -16.36 -26.74
C GLU A 697 31.33 -17.36 -26.53
N ARG A 698 30.44 -17.08 -25.58
CA ARG A 698 29.36 -17.98 -25.15
C ARG A 698 27.99 -17.35 -25.32
N TRP A 699 27.11 -18.08 -26.00
CA TRP A 699 25.71 -17.70 -26.11
C TRP A 699 24.83 -18.96 -26.23
N PRO A 700 23.74 -19.05 -25.44
CA PRO A 700 23.38 -18.16 -24.33
C PRO A 700 24.20 -18.44 -23.07
N LEU A 701 24.27 -17.48 -22.15
CA LEU A 701 24.67 -17.70 -20.75
C LEU A 701 23.42 -17.89 -19.89
N VAL A 702 23.25 -19.07 -19.30
CA VAL A 702 22.07 -19.43 -18.51
C VAL A 702 22.44 -19.53 -17.03
N TRP A 703 21.76 -18.76 -16.19
CA TRP A 703 21.89 -18.83 -14.73
C TRP A 703 20.99 -19.93 -14.16
N ILE A 704 21.55 -20.80 -13.32
CA ILE A 704 20.81 -21.85 -12.61
C ILE A 704 21.03 -21.69 -11.12
N ASN A 705 19.96 -21.42 -10.37
CA ASN A 705 20.01 -21.37 -8.91
C ASN A 705 19.70 -22.74 -8.31
N LEU A 706 20.64 -23.27 -7.53
CA LEU A 706 20.57 -24.57 -6.85
C LEU A 706 20.15 -24.40 -5.38
N ARG A 707 19.50 -25.44 -4.83
CA ARG A 707 19.06 -25.48 -3.43
C ARG A 707 19.25 -26.87 -2.83
N SER A 708 19.93 -26.94 -1.70
CA SER A 708 20.17 -28.15 -0.92
C SER A 708 19.19 -28.33 0.25
N HIS A 709 18.48 -27.26 0.63
CA HIS A 709 17.59 -27.22 1.78
C HIS A 709 16.34 -26.39 1.47
N ASN A 710 15.19 -26.86 1.94
CA ASN A 710 13.86 -26.21 1.88
C ASN A 710 13.50 -25.62 0.51
N LYS A 711 12.37 -26.05 -0.06
CA LYS A 711 11.98 -25.70 -1.45
C LYS A 711 12.90 -26.34 -2.47
N VAL A 712 13.32 -27.57 -2.18
CA VAL A 712 14.15 -28.36 -3.08
C VAL A 712 13.27 -28.94 -4.16
N TRP A 713 13.66 -28.74 -5.42
CA TRP A 713 13.15 -29.57 -6.51
C TRP A 713 13.83 -30.93 -6.39
N THR A 714 13.07 -31.97 -6.06
CA THR A 714 13.65 -33.27 -5.70
C THR A 714 14.40 -33.93 -6.85
N ASP A 715 13.96 -33.68 -8.08
CA ASP A 715 14.61 -34.16 -9.30
C ASP A 715 15.58 -33.12 -9.90
N GLN A 716 16.07 -32.14 -9.13
CA GLN A 716 16.91 -31.06 -9.68
C GLN A 716 18.17 -31.56 -10.42
N VAL A 717 18.81 -32.64 -9.94
CA VAL A 717 20.05 -33.14 -10.57
C VAL A 717 19.74 -33.70 -11.96
N SER A 718 18.87 -34.71 -12.04
CA SER A 718 18.47 -35.34 -13.31
C SER A 718 17.76 -34.35 -14.22
N GLY A 719 16.90 -33.50 -13.65
CA GLY A 719 16.18 -32.45 -14.35
C GLY A 719 17.09 -31.42 -15.00
N PHE A 720 18.06 -30.87 -14.28
CA PHE A 720 19.01 -29.92 -14.86
C PHE A 720 19.96 -30.58 -15.87
N ILE A 721 20.41 -31.81 -15.65
CA ILE A 721 21.19 -32.56 -16.65
C ILE A 721 20.42 -32.63 -17.97
N ASN A 722 19.15 -33.03 -17.92
CA ASN A 722 18.30 -33.13 -19.11
C ASN A 722 18.09 -31.77 -19.79
N ILE A 723 17.73 -30.74 -19.02
CA ILE A 723 17.53 -29.37 -19.56
C ILE A 723 18.81 -28.88 -20.24
N ILE A 724 19.95 -28.95 -19.56
CA ILE A 724 21.21 -28.39 -20.05
C ILE A 724 21.70 -29.13 -21.30
N ASN A 725 21.63 -30.47 -21.33
CA ASN A 725 22.03 -31.24 -22.50
C ASN A 725 21.13 -30.96 -23.72
N GLU A 726 19.82 -30.83 -23.54
CA GLU A 726 18.89 -30.46 -24.62
C GLU A 726 19.14 -29.02 -25.12
N LEU A 727 19.42 -28.08 -24.23
CA LEU A 727 19.83 -26.74 -24.61
C LEU A 727 21.17 -26.76 -25.38
N GLY A 728 22.14 -27.57 -24.96
CA GLY A 728 23.44 -27.71 -25.63
C GLY A 728 23.33 -28.24 -27.07
N GLN A 729 22.32 -29.07 -27.36
CA GLN A 729 22.03 -29.51 -28.74
C GLN A 729 21.58 -28.35 -29.63
N SER A 730 20.83 -27.39 -29.07
CA SER A 730 20.29 -26.24 -29.79
C SER A 730 21.28 -25.07 -29.87
N TRP A 731 22.16 -24.92 -28.87
CA TRP A 731 23.15 -23.84 -28.77
C TRP A 731 24.54 -24.39 -28.39
N LYS A 732 25.38 -24.64 -29.40
CA LYS A 732 26.71 -25.26 -29.22
C LYS A 732 27.67 -24.50 -28.28
N ASN A 733 27.51 -23.19 -28.16
CA ASN A 733 28.36 -22.34 -27.32
C ASN A 733 27.65 -21.88 -26.04
N ILE A 734 26.64 -22.63 -25.56
CA ILE A 734 25.99 -22.34 -24.29
C ILE A 734 26.99 -22.36 -23.13
N GLY A 735 26.80 -21.46 -22.17
CA GLY A 735 27.49 -21.49 -20.88
C GLY A 735 26.50 -21.53 -19.72
N ILE A 736 26.81 -22.31 -18.70
CA ILE A 736 25.95 -22.49 -17.52
C ILE A 736 26.61 -21.87 -16.30
N VAL A 737 25.94 -20.92 -15.66
CA VAL A 737 26.38 -20.28 -14.41
C VAL A 737 25.59 -20.89 -13.26
N PHE A 738 26.27 -21.62 -12.39
CA PHE A 738 25.64 -22.22 -11.20
C PHE A 738 25.75 -21.28 -10.01
N ASP A 739 24.60 -20.87 -9.48
CA ASP A 739 24.45 -20.08 -8.27
C ASP A 739 23.78 -20.89 -7.17
N GLY A 740 24.01 -20.49 -5.92
CA GLY A 740 23.53 -21.19 -4.75
C GLY A 740 24.47 -21.00 -3.58
N TRP A 741 24.10 -21.62 -2.47
CA TRP A 741 24.98 -21.65 -1.30
C TRP A 741 26.06 -22.73 -1.47
N VAL A 742 27.13 -22.64 -0.66
CA VAL A 742 28.25 -23.59 -0.73
C VAL A 742 27.84 -25.05 -0.45
N ASP A 743 26.71 -25.24 0.23
CA ASP A 743 26.13 -26.56 0.50
C ASP A 743 25.49 -27.25 -0.73
N CYS A 744 25.48 -26.58 -1.89
CA CYS A 744 25.00 -27.12 -3.15
C CYS A 744 26.12 -27.71 -4.03
N GLU A 745 27.37 -27.77 -3.54
CA GLU A 745 28.53 -28.23 -4.31
C GLU A 745 28.35 -29.65 -4.86
N ASP A 746 27.91 -30.60 -4.03
CA ASP A 746 27.69 -31.99 -4.47
C ASP A 746 26.61 -32.10 -5.56
N ILE A 747 25.55 -31.29 -5.44
CA ILE A 747 24.46 -31.22 -6.43
C ILE A 747 25.02 -30.70 -7.76
N MET A 748 25.79 -29.62 -7.73
CA MET A 748 26.42 -29.05 -8.91
C MET A 748 27.40 -30.04 -9.56
N LEU A 749 28.26 -30.68 -8.79
CA LEU A 749 29.21 -31.68 -9.30
C LEU A 749 28.49 -32.86 -9.94
N ALA A 750 27.40 -33.33 -9.34
CA ALA A 750 26.56 -34.39 -9.92
C ALA A 750 25.93 -33.95 -11.25
N ILE A 751 25.47 -32.70 -11.35
CA ILE A 751 24.96 -32.14 -12.60
C ILE A 751 26.08 -32.10 -13.65
N VAL A 752 27.22 -31.48 -13.35
CA VAL A 752 28.36 -31.32 -14.26
C VAL A 752 28.87 -32.67 -14.78
N ALA A 753 28.93 -33.68 -13.93
CA ALA A 753 29.34 -35.04 -14.33
C ALA A 753 28.38 -35.71 -15.34
N GLY A 754 27.13 -35.26 -15.41
CA GLY A 754 26.13 -35.75 -16.37
C GLY A 754 26.03 -34.93 -17.66
N LEU A 755 26.81 -33.86 -17.82
CA LEU A 755 26.76 -32.99 -19.00
C LEU A 755 27.70 -33.45 -20.11
N ASN A 756 27.36 -33.07 -21.34
CA ASN A 756 28.28 -33.18 -22.48
C ASN A 756 29.53 -32.31 -22.26
N GLU A 757 30.73 -32.84 -22.59
CA GLU A 757 32.03 -32.18 -22.34
C GLU A 757 32.19 -30.81 -23.01
N GLU A 758 31.39 -30.53 -24.06
CA GLU A 758 31.42 -29.25 -24.78
C GLU A 758 30.73 -28.11 -24.00
N ILE A 759 29.88 -28.43 -23.02
CA ILE A 759 29.10 -27.44 -22.25
C ILE A 759 29.98 -26.84 -21.16
N MET A 760 30.25 -25.54 -21.26
CA MET A 760 31.07 -24.84 -20.29
C MET A 760 30.26 -24.47 -19.04
N CYS A 761 30.77 -24.87 -17.88
CA CYS A 761 30.14 -24.59 -16.59
C CYS A 761 30.99 -23.62 -15.76
N PHE A 762 30.32 -22.69 -15.09
CA PHE A 762 30.92 -21.68 -14.20
C PHE A 762 30.38 -21.90 -12.78
N PRO A 763 31.19 -22.48 -11.88
CA PRO A 763 30.78 -22.74 -10.51
C PRO A 763 30.87 -21.45 -9.68
N THR A 764 29.76 -20.74 -9.53
CA THR A 764 29.70 -19.48 -8.75
C THR A 764 29.14 -19.66 -7.34
N LEU A 765 28.99 -20.91 -6.89
CA LEU A 765 28.57 -21.23 -5.53
C LEU A 765 29.50 -20.55 -4.50
N GLY A 766 28.90 -19.80 -3.58
CA GLY A 766 29.66 -19.11 -2.52
C GLY A 766 30.58 -17.99 -2.99
N CYS A 767 30.49 -17.54 -4.25
CA CYS A 767 31.21 -16.33 -4.67
C CYS A 767 30.76 -15.11 -3.86
N LYS A 768 31.57 -14.05 -3.87
CA LYS A 768 31.18 -12.84 -3.13
C LYS A 768 29.92 -12.27 -3.77
N LEU A 769 29.01 -11.74 -2.96
CA LEU A 769 27.73 -11.24 -3.47
C LEU A 769 27.88 -10.23 -4.62
N HIS A 770 28.86 -9.32 -4.57
CA HIS A 770 29.09 -8.37 -5.65
C HIS A 770 29.51 -9.07 -6.96
N GLU A 771 30.26 -10.17 -6.89
CA GLU A 771 30.59 -11.00 -8.06
C GLU A 771 29.32 -11.68 -8.59
N SER A 772 28.43 -12.18 -7.72
CA SER A 772 27.14 -12.76 -8.12
C SER A 772 26.24 -11.74 -8.82
N ILE A 773 26.16 -10.51 -8.30
CA ILE A 773 25.40 -9.40 -8.93
C ILE A 773 25.95 -9.11 -10.33
N VAL A 774 27.28 -9.08 -10.48
CA VAL A 774 27.91 -8.86 -11.78
C VAL A 774 27.65 -10.04 -12.71
N TRP A 775 27.83 -11.29 -12.29
CA TRP A 775 27.46 -12.46 -13.10
C TRP A 775 26.01 -12.40 -13.56
N ALA A 776 25.07 -12.06 -12.67
CA ALA A 776 23.66 -11.89 -13.00
C ALA A 776 23.40 -10.77 -14.03
N ALA A 777 24.29 -9.77 -14.13
CA ALA A 777 24.23 -8.76 -15.19
C ALA A 777 24.69 -9.30 -16.56
N TYR A 778 25.55 -10.32 -16.59
CA TYR A 778 26.10 -10.91 -17.82
C TYR A 778 25.31 -12.09 -18.37
N VAL A 779 24.45 -12.73 -17.58
CA VAL A 779 23.59 -13.81 -18.09
C VAL A 779 22.49 -13.29 -19.03
N ASP A 780 21.96 -14.20 -19.85
CA ASP A 780 20.89 -13.93 -20.81
C ASP A 780 19.53 -14.27 -20.29
N THR A 781 19.49 -15.33 -19.49
CA THR A 781 18.27 -15.82 -18.89
C THR A 781 18.61 -16.61 -17.63
N TYR A 782 17.60 -16.94 -16.85
CA TYR A 782 17.75 -17.74 -15.65
C TYR A 782 16.65 -18.77 -15.47
N ILE A 783 16.98 -19.81 -14.71
CA ILE A 783 16.04 -20.74 -14.08
C ILE A 783 16.34 -20.68 -12.58
N SER A 784 15.40 -20.19 -11.77
CA SER A 784 15.67 -19.93 -10.35
C SER A 784 14.51 -20.22 -9.43
N VAL A 785 14.85 -20.68 -8.22
CA VAL A 785 13.86 -20.92 -7.16
C VAL A 785 13.34 -19.58 -6.62
N ILE A 786 12.04 -19.49 -6.35
CA ILE A 786 11.40 -18.33 -5.72
C ILE A 786 11.99 -18.12 -4.32
N GLY A 787 12.74 -17.04 -4.14
CA GLY A 787 13.42 -16.70 -2.91
C GLY A 787 14.51 -15.64 -3.10
N SER A 788 15.29 -15.38 -2.06
CA SER A 788 16.28 -14.30 -2.04
C SER A 788 17.28 -14.30 -3.20
N GLY A 789 17.67 -15.46 -3.74
CA GLY A 789 18.57 -15.54 -4.91
C GLY A 789 17.98 -14.93 -6.19
N LEU A 790 16.65 -14.99 -6.35
CA LEU A 790 15.94 -14.43 -7.50
C LEU A 790 16.10 -12.91 -7.61
N VAL A 791 16.38 -12.21 -6.50
CA VAL A 791 16.63 -10.76 -6.45
C VAL A 791 17.76 -10.34 -7.40
N LEU A 792 18.80 -11.18 -7.53
CA LEU A 792 19.97 -10.87 -8.32
C LEU A 792 19.63 -10.76 -9.82
N THR A 793 18.91 -11.74 -10.34
CA THR A 793 18.60 -11.81 -11.77
C THR A 793 17.38 -10.98 -12.13
N SER A 794 16.32 -11.01 -11.30
CA SER A 794 15.07 -10.29 -11.57
C SER A 794 15.16 -8.81 -11.20
N TRP A 795 15.22 -8.48 -9.91
CA TRP A 795 15.11 -7.09 -9.46
C TRP A 795 16.36 -6.27 -9.75
N LEU A 796 17.55 -6.80 -9.54
CA LEU A 796 18.76 -6.00 -9.75
C LEU A 796 19.15 -5.90 -11.24
N ASN A 797 18.86 -6.93 -12.05
CA ASN A 797 19.40 -7.05 -13.40
C ASN A 797 18.36 -7.17 -14.54
N ASP A 798 17.05 -7.18 -14.26
CA ASP A 798 15.96 -7.31 -15.24
C ASP A 798 16.19 -8.42 -16.28
N LYS A 799 16.73 -9.55 -15.87
CA LYS A 799 16.90 -10.67 -16.79
C LYS A 799 15.55 -11.33 -17.04
N PRO A 800 15.20 -11.69 -18.29
CA PRO A 800 14.09 -12.59 -18.50
C PRO A 800 14.46 -13.97 -17.91
N GLY A 801 13.49 -14.71 -17.39
CA GLY A 801 13.79 -16.01 -16.81
C GLY A 801 12.57 -16.69 -16.21
N ILE A 802 12.80 -17.89 -15.68
CA ILE A 802 11.78 -18.70 -15.04
C ILE A 802 12.00 -18.68 -13.53
N ALA A 803 10.93 -18.39 -12.80
CA ALA A 803 10.88 -18.55 -11.35
C ALA A 803 9.97 -19.73 -10.99
N PHE A 804 10.48 -20.67 -10.19
CA PHE A 804 9.75 -21.88 -9.77
C PHE A 804 9.86 -22.12 -8.27
N GLY A 805 8.98 -22.91 -7.68
CA GLY A 805 8.92 -23.16 -6.24
C GLY A 805 7.67 -23.95 -5.87
N ASP A 806 7.49 -24.25 -4.58
CA ASP A 806 6.23 -24.82 -4.10
C ASP A 806 5.05 -23.87 -4.37
N LYS A 807 3.83 -24.42 -4.39
CA LYS A 807 2.62 -23.64 -4.76
C LYS A 807 2.41 -22.43 -3.86
N ARG A 808 2.74 -22.52 -2.58
CA ARG A 808 2.55 -21.42 -1.63
C ARG A 808 3.53 -20.27 -1.91
N HIS A 809 4.77 -20.57 -2.24
CA HIS A 809 5.73 -19.54 -2.67
C HIS A 809 5.37 -18.95 -4.03
N ARG A 810 4.81 -19.74 -4.95
CA ARG A 810 4.35 -19.25 -6.25
C ARG A 810 3.26 -18.19 -6.12
N HIS A 811 2.45 -18.19 -5.06
CA HIS A 811 1.48 -17.12 -4.78
C HIS A 811 2.14 -15.73 -4.56
N GLN A 812 3.46 -15.68 -4.34
CA GLN A 812 4.22 -14.43 -4.31
C GLN A 812 4.53 -13.88 -5.70
N SER A 813 4.13 -14.54 -6.79
CA SER A 813 4.44 -14.13 -8.17
C SER A 813 4.12 -12.66 -8.47
N CYS A 814 2.95 -12.17 -8.05
CA CYS A 814 2.63 -10.75 -8.25
C CYS A 814 3.59 -9.84 -7.49
N PHE A 815 3.98 -10.19 -6.26
CA PHE A 815 4.97 -9.42 -5.49
C PHE A 815 6.30 -9.31 -6.25
N TRP A 816 6.81 -10.42 -6.78
CA TRP A 816 8.06 -10.44 -7.56
C TRP A 816 7.98 -9.60 -8.82
N SER A 817 6.81 -9.55 -9.48
CA SER A 817 6.59 -8.72 -10.67
C SER A 817 6.48 -7.22 -10.36
N TYR A 818 6.11 -6.83 -9.14
CA TYR A 818 5.84 -5.43 -8.80
C TYR A 818 6.88 -4.78 -7.88
N ALA A 819 7.83 -5.53 -7.30
CA ALA A 819 8.83 -4.97 -6.39
C ALA A 819 9.79 -3.95 -7.04
N LYS A 820 9.85 -3.90 -8.38
CA LYS A 820 10.70 -2.99 -9.16
C LYS A 820 9.90 -2.26 -10.25
N GLU A 821 10.19 -0.98 -10.45
CA GLU A 821 9.61 -0.22 -11.55
C GLU A 821 10.07 -0.75 -12.91
N GLN A 822 9.15 -0.86 -13.87
CA GLN A 822 9.47 -1.31 -15.24
C GLN A 822 10.19 -2.69 -15.29
N SER A 823 9.97 -3.54 -14.29
CA SER A 823 10.59 -4.86 -14.20
C SER A 823 10.24 -5.73 -15.40
N ILE A 824 11.15 -6.63 -15.76
CA ILE A 824 10.82 -7.79 -16.59
C ILE A 824 10.31 -8.88 -15.65
N PRO A 825 8.99 -9.18 -15.64
CA PRO A 825 8.45 -10.13 -14.69
C PRO A 825 8.97 -11.54 -15.00
N PRO A 826 9.33 -12.34 -13.96
CA PRO A 826 9.66 -13.74 -14.15
C PRO A 826 8.48 -14.51 -14.77
N ILE A 827 8.77 -15.49 -15.62
CA ILE A 827 7.78 -16.49 -16.01
C ILE A 827 7.62 -17.47 -14.84
N PHE A 828 6.44 -17.49 -14.24
CA PHE A 828 6.10 -18.44 -13.17
C PHE A 828 5.50 -19.73 -13.74
N LEU A 829 5.70 -20.83 -13.01
CA LEU A 829 4.94 -22.06 -13.26
C LEU A 829 3.49 -21.92 -12.80
N ASN A 830 2.61 -22.65 -13.46
CA ASN A 830 1.21 -22.84 -13.03
C ASN A 830 1.14 -23.88 -11.92
N ASP A 831 0.11 -23.82 -11.06
CA ASP A 831 -0.04 -24.77 -9.94
C ASP A 831 -0.21 -26.23 -10.42
N SER A 832 -0.70 -26.44 -11.65
CA SER A 832 -0.81 -27.76 -12.27
C SER A 832 0.54 -28.30 -12.75
N GLU A 833 1.57 -27.46 -12.84
CA GLU A 833 2.93 -27.81 -13.28
C GLU A 833 3.84 -28.16 -12.08
N ILE A 834 3.32 -28.08 -10.85
CA ILE A 834 4.06 -28.30 -9.59
C ILE A 834 3.37 -29.39 -8.76
N VAL A 835 4.15 -30.31 -8.22
CA VAL A 835 3.69 -31.34 -7.28
C VAL A 835 4.38 -31.15 -5.93
N ASP A 836 3.69 -30.53 -4.97
CA ASP A 836 4.24 -30.34 -3.63
C ASP A 836 4.25 -31.67 -2.85
N HIS A 837 5.34 -31.96 -2.14
CA HIS A 837 5.44 -33.14 -1.27
C HIS A 837 4.61 -32.97 0.01
N THR A 838 4.43 -31.75 0.48
CA THR A 838 3.60 -31.41 1.64
C THR A 838 2.86 -30.10 1.40
N ASP A 839 1.70 -29.92 2.03
CA ASP A 839 0.99 -28.63 2.03
C ASP A 839 1.55 -27.70 3.12
N ARG A 840 2.88 -27.51 3.18
CA ARG A 840 3.52 -26.58 4.11
C ARG A 840 4.28 -25.51 3.33
N PHE A 841 4.44 -24.34 3.95
CA PHE A 841 5.39 -23.36 3.43
C PHE A 841 6.79 -23.98 3.44
N TYR A 842 7.57 -23.68 2.41
CA TYR A 842 8.93 -24.19 2.25
C TYR A 842 9.01 -25.70 2.00
N SER A 843 7.93 -26.30 1.49
CA SER A 843 7.91 -27.72 1.11
C SER A 843 8.85 -27.98 -0.06
N ASP A 844 9.43 -29.18 -0.09
CA ASP A 844 10.02 -29.71 -1.30
C ASP A 844 8.92 -30.09 -2.29
N TYR A 845 9.28 -30.15 -3.56
CA TYR A 845 8.34 -30.31 -4.67
C TYR A 845 9.00 -30.98 -5.86
N ASP A 846 8.17 -31.43 -6.79
CA ASP A 846 8.59 -31.97 -8.07
C ASP A 846 7.98 -31.21 -9.24
N ILE A 847 8.72 -31.18 -10.35
CA ILE A 847 8.40 -30.50 -11.62
C ILE A 847 8.90 -31.39 -12.76
N ASP A 848 8.07 -31.62 -13.78
CA ASP A 848 8.55 -32.20 -15.02
C ASP A 848 9.52 -31.22 -15.71
N TRP A 849 10.80 -31.59 -15.78
CA TRP A 849 11.86 -30.77 -16.36
C TRP A 849 11.53 -30.29 -17.79
N ARG A 850 10.70 -31.02 -18.54
CA ARG A 850 10.26 -30.63 -19.90
C ARG A 850 9.45 -29.34 -19.89
N ILE A 851 8.78 -29.01 -18.79
CA ILE A 851 8.05 -27.75 -18.62
C ILE A 851 9.04 -26.60 -18.56
N LEU A 852 10.08 -26.72 -17.73
CA LEU A 852 11.15 -25.73 -17.63
C LEU A 852 11.91 -25.58 -18.95
N PHE A 853 12.27 -26.70 -19.59
CA PHE A 853 12.94 -26.72 -20.88
C PHE A 853 12.17 -25.96 -21.97
N ARG A 854 10.86 -26.20 -22.10
CA ARG A 854 10.02 -25.49 -23.10
C ARG A 854 10.01 -23.99 -22.84
N LYS A 855 9.70 -23.58 -21.61
CA LYS A 855 9.60 -22.15 -21.25
C LYS A 855 10.95 -21.43 -21.43
N ILE A 856 12.09 -22.07 -21.11
CA ILE A 856 13.39 -21.43 -21.23
C ILE A 856 13.81 -21.34 -22.70
N SER A 857 13.48 -22.35 -23.50
CA SER A 857 13.68 -22.34 -24.95
C SER A 857 12.86 -21.24 -25.62
N ASP A 858 11.61 -21.04 -25.18
CA ASP A 858 10.75 -19.95 -25.68
C ASP A 858 11.35 -18.57 -25.39
N ILE A 859 11.89 -18.36 -24.18
CA ILE A 859 12.61 -17.12 -23.81
C ILE A 859 13.82 -16.93 -24.74
N LEU A 860 14.66 -17.95 -24.89
CA LEU A 860 15.88 -17.87 -25.70
C LEU A 860 15.56 -17.61 -27.18
N ASN A 861 14.56 -18.29 -27.74
CA ASN A 861 14.12 -18.10 -29.12
C ASN A 861 13.54 -16.70 -29.37
N THR A 862 12.87 -16.11 -28.38
CA THR A 862 12.32 -14.75 -28.48
C THR A 862 13.42 -13.70 -28.37
N SER A 863 14.41 -13.91 -27.51
CA SER A 863 15.54 -12.99 -27.32
C SER A 863 16.44 -12.88 -28.55
N ILE A 864 16.57 -13.95 -29.35
CA ILE A 864 17.29 -13.95 -30.63
C ILE A 864 16.68 -12.96 -31.64
N VAL A 865 15.39 -12.62 -31.51
CA VAL A 865 14.72 -11.66 -32.41
C VAL A 865 14.99 -10.20 -31.99
N ARG A 866 15.47 -9.97 -30.75
CA ARG A 866 15.68 -8.62 -30.19
C ARG A 866 17.12 -8.13 -30.26
N ASN A 867 18.09 -9.03 -30.40
CA ASN A 867 19.49 -8.72 -30.71
C ASN A 867 19.73 -8.86 -32.21
#